data_AF-A0A2B4SLN2-F1
#
_entry.id   AF-A0A2B4SLN2-F1
#
_cell.length_a   1.000
_cell.length_b   1.000
_cell.length_c   1.000
_cell.angle_alpha   90.00
_cell.angle_beta   90.00
_cell.angle_gamma   90.00
#
_symmetry.space_group_name_H-M   'P 1'
#
loop_
_entity.id
_entity.type
_entity.pdbx_description
1 polymer ?
#
loop_
_entity_poly.entity_id
_entity_poly.type
_entity_poly.pdbx_seq_one_letter_code
_entity_poly.pdbx_strand_id
1 'polypeptide(L)'
;MVSSRCKKRLLVLAFCALLSLLFLYKVQQERTDYVTLLHKQTKDFSGVISNRDKSFTTKETSRDKRRDKTEDDDDLFGDNDNDTDQELKTIPLEHVTEPPRKIHKGLEGNDEVEDTLDWLNEHGVNTPSSPSYEETALGNQAPDPDKLPSTAKPLSRSKKGIKPTVSNPVDSRTSESQTNNSHSSPLLTLPSTTQQLKPERVKTPSEHREPSTKVDDEESATVESSTNQPLDIATAPSSTQPLTTERDKNLDTELNSTFSSVLFTNATTGTQQDHSSPFSTPYTSLSTTGEPTPVYTPTPEQNTCKLPKLDPWDFSIKHLLKDVGNDPGCRNGYPVSAFDVIGNRLVLSGEGDGSSIDFNHVKVHTIHRDQGDDNSVHYENQGNPFKSSTQEYQPSKVINASDFLILDYKLKSGKDITTYLARAVPQQDVIEESKLIREKLNEQGENEGLGINVLLLGIDSVSAANFRRKMPKTLNYLKTALKTYFMSGQTVVGDATTPALTALLTGLYETEPPEGRQGYSNSAPIDKWPWIMKLYRERGYVTMMAEDDPTMGAFNLRLMGFEDPPAHHYMRPFWLALENKRERDEPGLCSRSTFMVNYTLDYILSYFAAYPDTPKFTYSFMSYLAHAHPNHLSYADNDILRLLHTFVERNHHNNTMIVLFGDHGSRNDEVRNTMQGKLEERLPWLSISIPDWLIRKFPPIGSALQHNQGIISSPFDMHATLRHILTYPKGPEGEKTQSLFTPLSVTRTCSDAGVDDHWCPCLEFTEVDVKSPNVVGGAEMVVKYINDVILNRTELLRRSCAEVQLKKIVKAVRYKPNDKLQRFSSTNQDSDGAVNFGEPTSDSSHYRINFMTSPGDALFEASLAVRNDHKVIVNPSISRTNVYGNQPSCILRKEPYARKFCYCKDMKH
;
A
#
# COMPACT_ATOMS: atom_id res chain seq x y z
N MET A 1 64.12 -11.86 25.06
CA MET A 1 63.83 -10.44 25.40
C MET A 1 62.63 -9.98 24.59
N VAL A 2 61.55 -9.48 25.23
CA VAL A 2 60.38 -8.98 24.49
C VAL A 2 60.65 -7.57 23.95
N SER A 3 60.71 -7.43 22.63
CA SER A 3 61.03 -6.17 21.93
C SER A 3 60.11 -5.01 22.32
N SER A 4 60.67 -3.79 22.29
CA SER A 4 59.98 -2.51 22.50
C SER A 4 58.69 -2.37 21.66
N ARG A 5 58.70 -2.86 20.41
CA ARG A 5 57.50 -2.86 19.54
C ARG A 5 56.37 -3.72 20.09
N CYS A 6 56.68 -4.85 20.73
CA CYS A 6 55.67 -5.70 21.34
C CYS A 6 55.10 -5.07 22.61
N LYS A 7 55.94 -4.45 23.47
CA LYS A 7 55.45 -3.63 24.61
C LYS A 7 54.53 -2.49 24.16
N LYS A 8 54.86 -1.77 23.07
CA LYS A 8 53.96 -0.73 22.52
C LYS A 8 52.64 -1.29 21.98
N ARG A 9 52.65 -2.45 21.28
CA ARG A 9 51.40 -3.12 20.86
C ARG A 9 50.58 -3.63 22.05
N LEU A 10 51.21 -4.15 23.10
CA LEU A 10 50.52 -4.57 24.32
C LEU A 10 49.91 -3.37 25.07
N LEU A 11 50.60 -2.23 25.12
CA LEU A 11 50.06 -0.98 25.66
C LEU A 11 48.89 -0.46 24.84
N VAL A 12 48.95 -0.48 23.51
CA VAL A 12 47.81 -0.09 22.65
C VAL A 12 46.64 -1.06 22.81
N LEU A 13 46.86 -2.38 22.84
CA LEU A 13 45.81 -3.36 23.08
C LEU A 13 45.20 -3.23 24.48
N ALA A 14 46.01 -2.96 25.51
CA ALA A 14 45.51 -2.68 26.85
C ALA A 14 44.72 -1.36 26.90
N PHE A 15 45.14 -0.32 26.18
CA PHE A 15 44.43 0.96 26.12
C PHE A 15 43.11 0.85 25.33
N CYS A 16 43.09 0.09 24.23
CA CYS A 16 41.87 -0.26 23.50
C CYS A 16 40.94 -1.14 24.36
N ALA A 17 41.46 -2.12 25.10
CA ALA A 17 40.66 -2.91 26.04
C ALA A 17 40.10 -2.05 27.18
N LEU A 18 40.88 -1.08 27.69
CA LEU A 18 40.42 -0.12 28.70
C LEU A 18 39.35 0.83 28.14
N LEU A 19 39.48 1.28 26.90
CA LEU A 19 38.46 2.06 26.19
C LEU A 19 37.19 1.24 25.94
N SER A 20 37.30 -0.02 25.54
CA SER A 20 36.14 -0.92 25.41
C SER A 20 35.48 -1.21 26.76
N LEU A 21 36.24 -1.35 27.84
CA LEU A 21 35.72 -1.49 29.20
C LEU A 21 35.05 -0.20 29.68
N LEU A 22 35.61 0.97 29.39
CA LEU A 22 34.99 2.27 29.69
C LEU A 22 33.73 2.50 28.86
N PHE A 23 33.71 2.07 27.60
CA PHE A 23 32.53 2.14 26.74
C PHE A 23 31.43 1.18 27.22
N LEU A 24 31.76 -0.08 27.53
CA LEU A 24 30.81 -1.04 28.12
C LEU A 24 30.32 -0.58 29.49
N TYR A 25 31.19 -0.02 30.33
CA TYR A 25 30.80 0.58 31.60
C TYR A 25 29.86 1.78 31.40
N LYS A 26 30.13 2.67 30.43
CA LYS A 26 29.26 3.81 30.12
C LYS A 26 27.91 3.36 29.53
N VAL A 27 27.89 2.38 28.64
CA VAL A 27 26.64 1.79 28.11
C VAL A 27 25.86 1.09 29.22
N GLN A 28 26.53 0.42 30.16
CA GLN A 28 25.87 -0.20 31.31
C GLN A 28 25.41 0.83 32.35
N GLN A 29 26.12 1.95 32.49
CA GLN A 29 25.70 3.11 33.29
C GLN A 29 24.47 3.78 32.66
N GLU A 30 24.51 4.12 31.37
CA GLU A 30 23.37 4.67 30.61
C GLU A 30 22.16 3.72 30.66
N ARG A 31 22.37 2.40 30.58
CA ARG A 31 21.30 1.40 30.77
C ARG A 31 20.78 1.35 32.21
N THR A 32 21.64 1.57 33.21
CA THR A 32 21.24 1.62 34.62
C THR A 32 20.48 2.92 34.93
N ASP A 33 20.90 4.04 34.36
CA ASP A 33 20.25 5.34 34.45
C ASP A 33 18.90 5.31 33.72
N TYR A 34 18.81 4.66 32.55
CA TYR A 34 17.55 4.43 31.83
C TYR A 34 16.59 3.51 32.60
N VAL A 35 17.08 2.41 33.18
CA VAL A 35 16.28 1.55 34.07
C VAL A 35 15.85 2.31 35.33
N THR A 36 16.70 3.17 35.89
CA THR A 36 16.37 4.02 37.05
C THR A 36 15.36 5.09 36.69
N LEU A 37 15.43 5.66 35.48
CA LEU A 37 14.44 6.61 34.95
C LEU A 37 13.08 5.92 34.75
N LEU A 38 13.05 4.71 34.19
CA LEU A 38 11.85 3.88 34.12
C LEU A 38 11.29 3.51 35.51
N HIS A 39 12.16 3.19 36.47
CA HIS A 39 11.75 2.91 37.85
C HIS A 39 11.25 4.17 38.59
N LYS A 40 11.71 5.35 38.18
CA LYS A 40 11.24 6.64 38.67
C LYS A 40 9.89 6.99 38.03
N GLN A 41 9.76 6.91 36.71
CA GLN A 41 8.51 7.14 35.98
C GLN A 41 7.39 6.18 36.45
N THR A 42 7.69 4.90 36.71
CA THR A 42 6.70 3.96 37.27
C THR A 42 6.36 4.22 38.74
N LYS A 43 7.28 4.79 39.53
CA LYS A 43 6.96 5.31 40.88
C LYS A 43 6.12 6.58 40.84
N ASP A 44 6.40 7.49 39.90
CA ASP A 44 5.63 8.72 39.73
C ASP A 44 4.20 8.38 39.21
N PHE A 45 4.06 7.44 38.27
CA PHE A 45 2.76 6.91 37.83
C PHE A 45 1.96 6.23 38.95
N SER A 46 2.60 5.37 39.76
CA SER A 46 1.91 4.73 40.90
C SER A 46 1.57 5.73 42.02
N GLY A 47 2.33 6.82 42.17
CA GLY A 47 1.97 7.97 43.00
C GLY A 47 0.73 8.71 42.50
N VAL A 48 0.58 8.89 41.19
CA VAL A 48 -0.62 9.49 40.57
C VAL A 48 -1.86 8.61 40.74
N ILE A 49 -1.74 7.28 40.57
CA ILE A 49 -2.84 6.33 40.79
C ILE A 49 -3.27 6.33 42.28
N SER A 50 -2.31 6.26 43.21
CA SER A 50 -2.55 6.24 44.67
C SER A 50 -3.31 7.45 45.24
N ASN A 51 -3.34 8.57 44.50
CA ASN A 51 -4.11 9.76 44.88
C ASN A 51 -5.54 9.81 44.31
N ARG A 52 -5.93 8.93 43.37
CA ARG A 52 -7.29 8.92 42.83
C ARG A 52 -8.29 8.23 43.77
N ASP A 53 -7.86 7.12 44.39
CA ASP A 53 -8.68 6.29 45.30
C ASP A 53 -8.99 6.92 46.67
N LYS A 54 -8.45 8.11 46.98
CA LYS A 54 -8.69 8.82 48.26
C LYS A 54 -9.75 9.91 48.19
N SER A 55 -10.47 10.03 47.06
CA SER A 55 -11.52 11.04 46.87
C SER A 55 -12.94 10.53 47.13
N PHE A 56 -13.15 9.21 47.24
CA PHE A 56 -14.48 8.57 47.33
C PHE A 56 -14.69 7.73 48.61
N THR A 57 -14.35 8.28 49.78
CA THR A 57 -14.76 7.69 51.08
C THR A 57 -14.92 8.74 52.19
N THR A 58 -15.97 9.57 52.13
CA THR A 58 -16.63 10.16 53.33
C THR A 58 -17.94 10.88 53.00
N LYS A 59 -19.07 10.21 53.23
CA LYS A 59 -20.30 10.87 53.69
C LYS A 59 -21.13 9.85 54.45
N GLU A 60 -21.10 9.96 55.78
CA GLU A 60 -21.75 9.00 56.67
C GLU A 60 -23.27 9.13 56.70
N THR A 61 -23.89 8.04 57.14
CA THR A 61 -25.31 7.83 57.39
C THR A 61 -25.98 8.92 58.24
N SER A 62 -27.28 9.11 58.04
CA SER A 62 -28.18 9.50 59.13
C SER A 62 -29.33 8.49 59.26
N ARG A 63 -29.68 8.17 60.52
CA ARG A 63 -30.77 7.24 60.92
C ARG A 63 -32.13 7.84 60.50
N ASP A 64 -33.22 7.09 60.34
CA ASP A 64 -33.63 5.81 60.97
C ASP A 64 -34.51 5.02 59.93
N LYS A 65 -35.49 4.13 60.17
CA LYS A 65 -36.28 3.72 61.36
C LYS A 65 -36.92 2.32 61.16
N ARG A 66 -37.77 1.95 62.13
CA ARG A 66 -38.77 0.85 62.17
C ARG A 66 -39.68 0.81 60.91
N ARG A 67 -40.36 -0.29 60.56
CA ARG A 67 -40.93 -1.36 61.43
C ARG A 67 -41.16 -2.70 60.68
N ASP A 68 -41.34 -3.75 61.47
CA ASP A 68 -41.68 -5.14 61.14
C ASP A 68 -43.20 -5.38 60.89
N LYS A 69 -43.54 -6.58 60.37
CA LYS A 69 -44.83 -7.33 60.37
C LYS A 69 -45.72 -7.43 59.11
N THR A 70 -45.92 -8.70 58.67
CA THR A 70 -47.21 -9.45 58.40
C THR A 70 -48.24 -8.95 57.38
N GLU A 71 -49.12 -9.76 56.77
CA GLU A 71 -49.32 -11.23 56.61
C GLU A 71 -50.32 -11.43 55.43
N ASP A 72 -50.18 -12.53 54.69
CA ASP A 72 -51.20 -13.42 54.09
C ASP A 72 -52.37 -12.94 53.17
N ASP A 73 -53.07 -13.96 52.62
CA ASP A 73 -54.41 -14.06 52.01
C ASP A 73 -54.73 -13.53 50.57
N ASP A 74 -54.76 -14.50 49.64
CA ASP A 74 -55.96 -14.98 48.89
C ASP A 74 -56.50 -14.37 47.56
N ASP A 75 -56.18 -15.09 46.46
CA ASP A 75 -57.07 -16.08 45.78
C ASP A 75 -57.81 -15.75 44.44
N LEU A 76 -58.16 -16.85 43.72
CA LEU A 76 -59.17 -17.07 42.67
C LEU A 76 -58.85 -16.90 41.15
N PHE A 77 -58.52 -18.06 40.55
CA PHE A 77 -58.93 -18.60 39.21
C PHE A 77 -58.52 -17.96 37.87
N GLY A 78 -58.12 -18.81 36.91
CA GLY A 78 -57.99 -18.43 35.49
C GLY A 78 -57.45 -19.46 34.47
N ASP A 79 -57.62 -20.77 34.66
CA ASP A 79 -57.15 -21.76 33.66
C ASP A 79 -57.88 -21.66 32.30
N ASN A 80 -57.15 -21.88 31.20
CA ASN A 80 -57.61 -22.62 30.02
C ASN A 80 -56.44 -22.83 29.03
N ASP A 81 -56.06 -24.10 28.82
CA ASP A 81 -55.29 -24.49 27.63
C ASP A 81 -56.16 -24.36 26.37
N ASN A 82 -55.53 -24.07 25.22
CA ASN A 82 -55.95 -24.73 23.98
C ASN A 82 -54.83 -24.73 22.93
N ASP A 83 -54.47 -25.91 22.45
CA ASP A 83 -53.63 -26.08 21.27
C ASP A 83 -54.37 -25.59 20.01
N THR A 84 -53.62 -25.07 19.04
CA THR A 84 -53.98 -25.23 17.63
C THR A 84 -52.77 -25.03 16.72
N ASP A 85 -52.19 -26.14 16.26
CA ASP A 85 -51.31 -26.14 15.09
C ASP A 85 -52.02 -25.49 13.89
N GLN A 86 -51.29 -24.71 13.10
CA GLN A 86 -51.71 -24.43 11.72
C GLN A 86 -50.51 -24.36 10.77
N GLU A 87 -50.51 -25.27 9.80
CA GLU A 87 -49.43 -25.46 8.83
C GLU A 87 -49.24 -24.22 7.92
N LEU A 88 -48.16 -23.47 8.13
CA LEU A 88 -47.68 -22.52 7.13
C LEU A 88 -46.66 -23.21 6.20
N LYS A 89 -47.12 -23.48 4.98
CA LYS A 89 -46.47 -24.33 3.98
C LYS A 89 -45.03 -23.90 3.69
N THR A 90 -44.11 -24.85 3.79
CA THR A 90 -42.73 -24.72 3.36
C THR A 90 -42.65 -24.49 1.84
N ILE A 91 -41.99 -23.40 1.44
CA ILE A 91 -41.53 -23.20 0.06
C ILE A 91 -40.12 -23.82 -0.04
N PRO A 92 -39.86 -24.77 -0.96
CA PRO A 92 -38.53 -25.36 -1.09
C PRO A 92 -37.50 -24.32 -1.54
N LEU A 93 -36.42 -24.15 -0.78
CA LEU A 93 -35.31 -23.25 -1.11
C LEU A 93 -34.26 -23.93 -2.01
N GLU A 94 -34.72 -24.66 -3.04
CA GLU A 94 -33.84 -25.29 -4.02
C GLU A 94 -33.37 -24.28 -5.08
N HIS A 95 -32.39 -23.44 -4.73
CA HIS A 95 -31.34 -22.89 -5.62
C HIS A 95 -30.40 -21.92 -4.87
N VAL A 96 -29.88 -22.35 -3.71
CA VAL A 96 -28.55 -21.89 -3.29
C VAL A 96 -27.57 -22.94 -3.79
N THR A 97 -26.74 -22.60 -4.78
CA THR A 97 -25.67 -23.49 -5.25
C THR A 97 -24.73 -23.79 -4.08
N GLU A 98 -24.43 -25.06 -3.84
CA GLU A 98 -23.49 -25.46 -2.79
C GLU A 98 -22.18 -24.68 -2.94
N PRO A 99 -21.69 -24.01 -1.87
CA PRO A 99 -20.38 -23.41 -1.95
C PRO A 99 -19.35 -24.54 -2.10
N PRO A 100 -18.43 -24.47 -3.07
CA PRO A 100 -17.23 -25.30 -3.03
C PRO A 100 -16.59 -25.16 -1.65
N ARG A 101 -16.06 -26.27 -1.14
CA ARG A 101 -15.25 -26.25 0.09
C ARG A 101 -14.22 -25.12 -0.03
N LYS A 102 -13.87 -24.45 1.07
CA LYS A 102 -12.65 -23.65 1.08
C LYS A 102 -11.53 -24.51 0.49
N ILE A 103 -10.75 -23.94 -0.41
CA ILE A 103 -9.50 -24.56 -0.86
C ILE A 103 -8.49 -24.38 0.28
N HIS A 104 -8.78 -25.09 1.38
CA HIS A 104 -7.86 -25.41 2.46
C HIS A 104 -7.06 -26.64 2.02
N LYS A 105 -6.34 -26.49 0.91
CA LYS A 105 -4.93 -26.81 0.99
C LYS A 105 -4.25 -25.55 1.51
N GLY A 106 -3.42 -25.65 2.53
CA GLY A 106 -2.30 -24.71 2.62
C GLY A 106 -1.46 -24.82 1.33
N LEU A 107 -0.69 -23.80 0.96
CA LEU A 107 0.16 -23.85 -0.23
C LEU A 107 1.41 -24.74 -0.03
N GLU A 108 1.16 -26.01 0.30
CA GLU A 108 2.12 -27.10 0.21
C GLU A 108 2.18 -27.57 -1.25
N GLY A 109 3.21 -27.09 -1.96
CA GLY A 109 3.41 -27.30 -3.39
C GLY A 109 3.13 -26.02 -4.19
N ASN A 110 3.88 -25.84 -5.28
CA ASN A 110 3.51 -24.85 -6.30
C ASN A 110 2.31 -25.35 -7.14
N ASP A 111 2.04 -26.65 -7.01
CA ASP A 111 1.44 -27.53 -7.98
C ASP A 111 0.00 -27.12 -8.34
N GLU A 112 -0.88 -26.78 -7.39
CA GLU A 112 -2.23 -26.33 -7.76
C GLU A 112 -2.28 -24.94 -8.42
N VAL A 113 -1.28 -24.08 -8.19
CA VAL A 113 -1.19 -22.77 -8.86
C VAL A 113 -0.57 -22.91 -10.25
N GLU A 114 0.42 -23.79 -10.41
CA GLU A 114 0.96 -24.14 -11.73
C GLU A 114 -0.08 -24.94 -12.55
N ASP A 115 -0.78 -25.94 -11.98
CA ASP A 115 -1.90 -26.67 -12.60
C ASP A 115 -3.01 -25.72 -13.07
N THR A 116 -3.28 -24.65 -12.32
CA THR A 116 -4.27 -23.63 -12.71
C THR A 116 -3.75 -22.71 -13.83
N LEU A 117 -2.46 -22.37 -13.82
CA LEU A 117 -1.81 -21.61 -14.89
C LEU A 117 -1.71 -22.44 -16.19
N ASP A 118 -1.40 -23.72 -16.09
CA ASP A 118 -1.40 -24.67 -17.20
C ASP A 118 -2.81 -24.97 -17.69
N TRP A 119 -3.81 -25.10 -16.81
CA TRP A 119 -5.22 -25.17 -17.23
C TRP A 119 -5.63 -23.93 -18.04
N LEU A 120 -5.23 -22.73 -17.62
CA LEU A 120 -5.46 -21.47 -18.36
C LEU A 120 -4.69 -21.43 -19.70
N ASN A 121 -3.49 -22.02 -19.77
CA ASN A 121 -2.73 -22.16 -21.01
C ASN A 121 -3.39 -23.17 -21.98
N GLU A 122 -3.89 -24.30 -21.49
CA GLU A 122 -4.55 -25.35 -22.28
C GLU A 122 -5.96 -24.96 -22.75
N HIS A 123 -6.74 -24.27 -21.92
CA HIS A 123 -8.16 -23.98 -22.19
C HIS A 123 -8.42 -22.63 -22.87
N GLY A 124 -7.35 -21.93 -23.27
CA GLY A 124 -7.37 -21.01 -24.41
C GLY A 124 -8.33 -19.82 -24.30
N VAL A 125 -8.22 -19.02 -23.23
CA VAL A 125 -9.03 -17.80 -23.05
C VAL A 125 -8.62 -16.70 -24.06
N ASN A 126 -9.12 -16.83 -25.29
CA ASN A 126 -9.06 -15.87 -26.40
C ASN A 126 -7.72 -15.14 -26.58
N THR A 127 -6.72 -15.86 -27.10
CA THR A 127 -5.55 -15.23 -27.72
C THR A 127 -5.99 -14.33 -28.89
N PRO A 128 -5.53 -13.06 -28.97
CA PRO A 128 -5.71 -12.26 -30.17
C PRO A 128 -5.00 -12.92 -31.36
N SER A 129 -5.69 -13.07 -32.49
CA SER A 129 -5.06 -13.58 -33.72
C SER A 129 -4.04 -12.56 -34.25
N SER A 130 -2.76 -12.92 -34.18
CA SER A 130 -1.67 -12.14 -34.79
C SER A 130 -1.92 -11.97 -36.29
N PRO A 131 -1.84 -10.73 -36.84
CA PRO A 131 -2.08 -10.51 -38.26
C PRO A 131 -0.95 -11.13 -39.10
N SER A 132 -1.32 -12.03 -40.00
CA SER A 132 -0.44 -12.57 -41.03
C SER A 132 -0.12 -11.50 -42.07
N TYR A 133 1.12 -11.04 -42.13
CA TYR A 133 1.63 -10.25 -43.25
C TYR A 133 1.87 -11.17 -44.46
N GLU A 134 0.88 -11.29 -45.34
CA GLU A 134 1.14 -11.68 -46.72
C GLU A 134 1.59 -10.44 -47.53
N GLU A 135 2.67 -10.60 -48.29
CA GLU A 135 3.28 -9.55 -49.09
C GLU A 135 2.76 -9.65 -50.53
N THR A 136 2.01 -8.66 -51.03
CA THR A 136 1.63 -8.61 -52.45
C THR A 136 1.50 -7.20 -53.00
N ALA A 137 1.96 -7.04 -54.24
CA ALA A 137 2.27 -5.81 -54.95
C ALA A 137 1.24 -4.67 -54.89
N LEU A 138 1.76 -3.44 -54.79
CA LEU A 138 1.08 -2.21 -55.21
C LEU A 138 0.77 -2.25 -56.71
N GLY A 139 -0.51 -2.16 -57.07
CA GLY A 139 -0.99 -1.98 -58.44
C GLY A 139 -1.91 -0.77 -58.54
N ASN A 140 -1.63 0.15 -59.47
CA ASN A 140 -2.45 1.35 -59.68
C ASN A 140 -3.78 1.00 -60.38
N GLN A 141 -4.91 1.50 -59.84
CA GLN A 141 -5.92 2.26 -60.59
C GLN A 141 -7.03 2.80 -59.65
N ALA A 142 -7.73 3.85 -60.09
CA ALA A 142 -8.77 4.54 -59.32
C ALA A 142 -10.18 4.14 -59.80
N PRO A 143 -11.20 4.15 -58.92
CA PRO A 143 -12.60 3.99 -59.32
C PRO A 143 -13.30 5.34 -59.56
N ASP A 144 -14.05 5.41 -60.67
CA ASP A 144 -15.10 6.41 -60.95
C ASP A 144 -16.43 5.97 -60.24
N PRO A 145 -17.48 6.81 -60.13
CA PRO A 145 -18.61 6.56 -59.22
C PRO A 145 -19.75 5.71 -59.84
N ASP A 146 -20.99 5.89 -59.33
CA ASP A 146 -22.25 5.28 -59.74
C ASP A 146 -22.51 3.79 -59.38
N LYS A 147 -23.03 3.55 -58.16
CA LYS A 147 -24.50 3.36 -57.95
C LYS A 147 -24.94 3.06 -56.51
N LEU A 148 -26.05 3.69 -56.09
CA LEU A 148 -26.97 3.21 -55.06
C LEU A 148 -28.02 2.26 -55.70
N PRO A 149 -28.58 1.26 -54.98
CA PRO A 149 -29.74 1.45 -54.08
C PRO A 149 -29.58 0.70 -52.72
N SER A 150 -30.03 1.13 -51.54
CA SER A 150 -31.23 1.85 -51.03
C SER A 150 -32.40 0.96 -50.57
N THR A 151 -32.95 1.28 -49.38
CA THR A 151 -34.14 0.72 -48.66
C THR A 151 -33.95 -0.62 -47.93
N ALA A 152 -34.68 -0.98 -46.84
CA ALA A 152 -35.33 -0.28 -45.69
C ALA A 152 -35.89 -1.39 -44.71
N LYS A 153 -36.51 -1.21 -43.53
CA LYS A 153 -37.14 -0.08 -42.79
C LYS A 153 -37.14 -0.42 -41.25
N PRO A 154 -36.93 0.53 -40.31
CA PRO A 154 -37.35 0.37 -38.90
C PRO A 154 -38.84 0.72 -38.69
N LEU A 155 -39.41 0.44 -37.50
CA LEU A 155 -40.83 0.64 -37.18
C LEU A 155 -41.13 1.82 -36.22
N SER A 156 -42.36 2.35 -36.33
CA SER A 156 -42.87 3.59 -35.70
C SER A 156 -43.30 3.44 -34.22
N ARG A 157 -43.35 4.50 -33.40
CA ARG A 157 -44.47 5.49 -33.29
C ARG A 157 -44.01 6.75 -32.51
N SER A 158 -44.23 8.00 -32.97
CA SER A 158 -45.46 8.83 -32.95
C SER A 158 -45.83 9.37 -31.56
N LYS A 159 -46.16 10.65 -31.29
CA LYS A 159 -46.34 11.93 -32.06
C LYS A 159 -46.42 13.08 -31.01
N LYS A 160 -46.05 14.36 -31.21
CA LYS A 160 -46.63 15.47 -32.01
C LYS A 160 -45.64 16.67 -31.89
N GLY A 161 -45.31 17.45 -32.92
CA GLY A 161 -45.90 18.78 -33.22
C GLY A 161 -45.21 19.92 -32.42
N ILE A 162 -44.81 21.10 -32.96
CA ILE A 162 -45.07 21.81 -34.23
C ILE A 162 -43.74 22.41 -34.79
N LYS A 163 -43.72 22.94 -36.03
CA LYS A 163 -42.52 23.37 -36.81
C LYS A 163 -42.30 24.91 -36.89
N PRO A 164 -41.15 25.41 -37.44
CA PRO A 164 -40.57 26.72 -37.11
C PRO A 164 -40.40 27.72 -38.29
N THR A 165 -39.76 28.87 -38.01
CA THR A 165 -39.24 29.90 -38.94
C THR A 165 -38.13 30.73 -38.26
N VAL A 166 -37.08 31.26 -38.90
CA VAL A 166 -36.45 31.01 -40.24
C VAL A 166 -35.03 31.66 -40.32
N SER A 167 -34.32 31.46 -41.43
CA SER A 167 -33.14 32.24 -41.95
C SER A 167 -31.82 32.36 -41.15
N ASN A 168 -30.80 31.63 -41.65
CA ASN A 168 -29.42 32.13 -41.92
C ASN A 168 -29.47 33.29 -42.98
N PRO A 169 -28.42 34.11 -43.24
CA PRO A 169 -26.99 33.72 -43.28
C PRO A 169 -25.88 34.79 -42.97
N VAL A 170 -24.60 34.35 -42.97
CA VAL A 170 -23.37 35.04 -43.50
C VAL A 170 -23.00 36.43 -42.88
N ASP A 171 -21.74 36.74 -42.51
CA ASP A 171 -20.46 36.51 -43.21
C ASP A 171 -19.24 36.34 -42.24
N SER A 172 -18.03 36.60 -42.74
CA SER A 172 -16.72 36.22 -42.19
C SER A 172 -15.74 37.41 -42.13
N ARG A 173 -14.85 37.45 -41.11
CA ARG A 173 -13.37 37.70 -41.20
C ARG A 173 -12.69 38.24 -39.91
N THR A 174 -11.57 37.57 -39.56
CA THR A 174 -10.25 38.08 -39.08
C THR A 174 -10.01 38.87 -37.78
N SER A 175 -8.79 38.64 -37.25
CA SER A 175 -7.87 39.54 -36.50
C SER A 175 -8.16 39.94 -35.04
N GLU A 176 -7.58 39.15 -34.13
CA GLU A 176 -6.62 39.55 -33.07
C GLU A 176 -6.77 40.88 -32.28
N SER A 177 -7.07 40.70 -30.99
CA SER A 177 -6.27 41.18 -29.82
C SER A 177 -6.65 42.46 -29.02
N GLN A 178 -6.34 42.34 -27.72
CA GLN A 178 -6.12 43.37 -26.67
C GLN A 178 -7.28 43.94 -25.82
N THR A 179 -6.89 44.28 -24.59
CA THR A 179 -7.55 45.04 -23.50
C THR A 179 -8.66 44.37 -22.68
N ASN A 180 -8.30 43.96 -21.46
CA ASN A 180 -9.19 43.89 -20.31
C ASN A 180 -9.36 45.29 -19.69
N ASN A 181 -10.56 45.65 -19.22
CA ASN A 181 -10.79 46.02 -17.80
C ASN A 181 -12.26 46.35 -17.46
N SER A 182 -12.74 45.78 -16.34
CA SER A 182 -13.77 46.27 -15.39
C SER A 182 -14.89 47.23 -15.87
N HIS A 183 -16.17 46.93 -15.63
CA HIS A 183 -16.76 47.11 -14.28
C HIS A 183 -18.10 46.40 -14.01
N SER A 184 -18.28 46.03 -12.72
CA SER A 184 -19.53 45.95 -11.92
C SER A 184 -20.75 45.09 -12.34
N SER A 185 -20.95 43.99 -11.57
CA SER A 185 -22.13 43.71 -10.71
C SER A 185 -23.52 43.42 -11.35
N PRO A 186 -24.47 42.75 -10.63
CA PRO A 186 -24.52 42.48 -9.17
C PRO A 186 -24.74 41.01 -8.73
N LEU A 187 -24.58 40.77 -7.42
CA LEU A 187 -25.08 39.58 -6.72
C LEU A 187 -26.61 39.64 -6.54
N LEU A 188 -27.23 38.47 -6.36
CA LEU A 188 -28.55 38.33 -5.73
C LEU A 188 -28.55 37.12 -4.78
N THR A 189 -29.29 37.24 -3.67
CA THR A 189 -29.32 36.27 -2.55
C THR A 189 -30.66 35.53 -2.47
N LEU A 190 -30.65 34.37 -1.81
CA LEU A 190 -31.86 33.65 -1.36
C LEU A 190 -31.73 33.28 0.13
N PRO A 191 -32.84 33.02 0.85
CA PRO A 191 -32.99 33.58 2.19
C PRO A 191 -32.89 32.58 3.36
N SER A 192 -32.55 33.11 4.53
CA SER A 192 -32.80 32.47 5.83
C SER A 192 -34.21 32.78 6.34
N THR A 193 -34.79 31.87 7.13
CA THR A 193 -36.06 32.09 7.83
C THR A 193 -35.89 31.78 9.31
N THR A 194 -36.18 32.76 10.17
CA THR A 194 -36.11 32.60 11.63
C THR A 194 -37.31 33.31 12.25
N GLN A 195 -38.12 32.61 13.05
CA GLN A 195 -39.14 33.24 13.90
C GLN A 195 -38.55 33.54 15.28
N GLN A 196 -38.80 34.76 15.77
CA GLN A 196 -38.40 35.22 17.10
C GLN A 196 -39.44 34.81 18.16
N LEU A 197 -39.00 34.68 19.41
CA LEU A 197 -39.79 35.12 20.56
C LEU A 197 -38.89 35.74 21.66
N LYS A 198 -39.50 36.51 22.56
CA LYS A 198 -38.87 37.64 23.29
C LYS A 198 -38.11 37.24 24.58
N PRO A 199 -37.18 38.11 25.06
CA PRO A 199 -36.57 38.00 26.40
C PRO A 199 -37.29 38.81 27.50
N GLU A 200 -37.21 38.32 28.73
CA GLU A 200 -37.49 39.03 30.00
C GLU A 200 -36.57 38.49 31.12
N ARG A 201 -36.33 39.15 32.27
CA ARG A 201 -36.15 40.59 32.53
C ARG A 201 -35.48 40.77 33.91
N VAL A 202 -34.26 41.31 33.92
CA VAL A 202 -33.57 42.07 35.01
C VAL A 202 -33.85 41.70 36.48
N LYS A 203 -32.79 41.29 37.21
CA LYS A 203 -32.44 41.90 38.53
C LYS A 203 -31.01 41.60 38.98
N THR A 204 -30.21 42.65 39.11
CA THR A 204 -29.07 42.71 40.05
C THR A 204 -29.59 42.96 41.48
N PRO A 205 -28.73 42.84 42.49
CA PRO A 205 -28.17 44.06 43.07
C PRO A 205 -26.65 44.02 43.29
N SER A 206 -26.08 45.20 43.46
CA SER A 206 -24.69 45.49 43.80
C SER A 206 -24.54 45.93 45.26
N GLU A 207 -23.37 45.69 45.88
CA GLU A 207 -22.69 46.59 46.83
C GLU A 207 -21.32 45.96 47.19
N HIS A 208 -20.19 46.58 46.86
CA HIS A 208 -19.45 47.60 47.64
C HIS A 208 -18.94 47.13 49.02
N ARG A 209 -17.63 46.81 49.12
CA ARG A 209 -16.71 47.39 50.14
C ARG A 209 -15.23 47.01 49.96
N GLU A 210 -14.42 48.02 49.71
CA GLU A 210 -13.07 48.20 50.29
C GLU A 210 -13.22 48.97 51.64
N PRO A 211 -12.18 49.26 52.49
CA PRO A 211 -10.74 49.37 52.17
C PRO A 211 -9.71 48.90 53.26
N SER A 212 -8.41 49.13 52.97
CA SER A 212 -7.29 49.45 53.90
C SER A 212 -6.64 48.29 54.70
N THR A 213 -5.37 48.34 55.17
CA THR A 213 -4.34 49.41 55.29
C THR A 213 -2.88 48.94 55.00
N LYS A 214 -2.01 49.90 54.59
CA LYS A 214 -0.54 50.12 54.79
C LYS A 214 0.33 49.10 55.58
N VAL A 215 1.65 48.95 55.36
CA VAL A 215 2.83 49.83 55.68
C VAL A 215 4.09 49.08 55.14
N ASP A 216 5.29 49.57 54.77
CA ASP A 216 5.97 50.80 54.29
C ASP A 216 7.48 50.36 54.10
N ASP A 217 8.22 50.90 53.10
CA ASP A 217 9.71 51.06 52.96
C ASP A 217 10.71 49.84 53.01
N GLU A 218 12.01 49.88 52.63
CA GLU A 218 13.00 50.96 52.32
C GLU A 218 14.19 50.48 51.40
N GLU A 219 14.89 51.41 50.70
CA GLU A 219 16.31 51.47 50.18
C GLU A 219 17.16 50.24 49.63
N SER A 220 18.24 50.37 48.81
CA SER A 220 18.88 51.47 48.04
C SER A 220 19.91 51.00 46.94
N ALA A 221 20.09 51.81 45.88
CA ALA A 221 21.36 52.31 45.26
C ALA A 221 22.51 51.41 44.66
N THR A 222 22.79 51.63 43.34
CA THR A 222 24.14 51.94 42.70
C THR A 222 25.26 50.86 42.58
N VAL A 223 26.28 50.85 41.68
CA VAL A 223 26.69 51.63 40.45
C VAL A 223 27.84 50.89 39.68
N GLU A 224 27.93 51.02 38.32
CA GLU A 224 29.10 50.85 37.38
C GLU A 224 29.99 49.56 37.45
N SER A 225 30.83 49.13 36.47
CA SER A 225 31.08 49.37 35.02
C SER A 225 31.90 48.13 34.48
N SER A 226 32.56 47.97 33.31
CA SER A 226 32.99 48.81 32.17
C SER A 226 33.24 47.96 30.88
N THR A 227 34.15 48.35 29.97
CA THR A 227 34.39 47.79 28.60
C THR A 227 35.88 47.48 28.29
N ASN A 228 36.20 46.48 27.44
CA ASN A 228 36.94 46.63 26.14
C ASN A 228 37.49 45.33 25.47
N GLN A 229 37.92 45.47 24.20
CA GLN A 229 38.54 44.50 23.25
C GLN A 229 40.05 44.85 22.98
N PRO A 230 40.76 44.33 21.93
CA PRO A 230 41.13 42.95 21.52
C PRO A 230 42.66 42.78 21.17
N LEU A 231 43.14 41.58 20.72
CA LEU A 231 44.09 41.40 19.58
C LEU A 231 44.41 39.92 19.21
N ASP A 232 45.02 39.71 18.03
CA ASP A 232 45.46 38.43 17.42
C ASP A 232 46.96 38.08 17.60
N ILE A 233 47.38 36.83 17.31
CA ILE A 233 48.45 36.42 16.34
C ILE A 233 48.73 34.88 16.41
N ALA A 234 49.21 34.28 15.31
CA ALA A 234 49.42 32.83 15.11
C ALA A 234 50.90 32.35 15.27
N THR A 235 51.18 31.03 15.11
CA THR A 235 52.21 30.38 14.22
C THR A 235 52.36 28.86 14.52
N ALA A 236 52.91 28.07 13.57
CA ALA A 236 53.22 26.61 13.66
C ALA A 236 54.78 26.38 13.70
N PRO A 237 55.47 25.26 13.28
CA PRO A 237 55.04 23.91 12.82
C PRO A 237 55.96 22.69 13.23
N SER A 238 55.54 21.48 12.79
CA SER A 238 56.38 20.37 12.21
C SER A 238 57.19 19.33 13.03
N SER A 239 57.19 18.08 12.49
CA SER A 239 58.27 17.03 12.48
C SER A 239 58.67 16.29 13.79
N THR A 240 59.21 15.05 13.86
CA THR A 240 59.69 14.03 12.86
C THR A 240 59.58 12.59 13.45
N GLN A 241 59.73 11.52 12.62
CA GLN A 241 60.11 10.14 13.05
C GLN A 241 61.65 9.91 12.84
N PRO A 242 62.28 8.69 12.69
CA PRO A 242 61.87 7.27 12.89
C PRO A 242 62.94 6.33 13.55
N LEU A 243 62.73 4.99 13.45
CA LEU A 243 63.68 3.86 13.65
C LEU A 243 64.15 3.57 15.12
N THR A 244 64.53 2.35 15.57
CA THR A 244 64.53 0.98 14.96
C THR A 244 63.81 -0.05 15.89
N THR A 245 64.25 -1.23 16.40
CA THR A 245 65.35 -2.22 16.20
C THR A 245 64.87 -3.65 16.64
N GLU A 246 65.73 -4.68 16.59
CA GLU A 246 65.54 -6.07 17.09
C GLU A 246 65.54 -6.16 18.66
N ARG A 247 65.41 -7.28 19.41
CA ARG A 247 65.30 -8.76 19.21
C ARG A 247 64.53 -9.32 20.48
N ASP A 248 64.44 -10.57 20.99
CA ASP A 248 64.91 -11.95 20.67
C ASP A 248 64.13 -13.07 21.45
N LYS A 249 64.16 -14.32 20.93
CA LYS A 249 63.85 -15.68 21.50
C LYS A 249 62.45 -16.08 22.06
N ASN A 250 61.72 -16.80 21.19
CA ASN A 250 61.05 -18.11 21.26
C ASN A 250 60.72 -18.80 22.62
N LEU A 251 59.55 -19.46 22.66
CA LEU A 251 59.44 -20.93 22.54
C LEU A 251 58.08 -21.32 21.87
N ASP A 252 58.05 -22.44 21.15
CA ASP A 252 56.97 -22.89 20.25
C ASP A 252 56.00 -23.89 20.97
N THR A 253 54.78 -24.22 20.50
CA THR A 253 54.49 -25.02 19.29
C THR A 253 53.05 -24.86 18.72
N GLU A 254 52.97 -24.84 17.38
CA GLU A 254 52.14 -25.63 16.43
C GLU A 254 50.68 -26.11 16.76
N LEU A 255 49.79 -26.39 15.79
CA LEU A 255 49.93 -26.60 14.32
C LEU A 255 49.00 -25.70 13.47
N ASN A 256 49.28 -25.61 12.16
CA ASN A 256 48.35 -25.06 11.16
C ASN A 256 48.58 -25.59 9.72
N SER A 257 47.53 -25.54 8.89
CA SER A 257 47.51 -25.25 7.43
C SER A 257 48.14 -26.18 6.33
N THR A 258 47.25 -26.65 5.43
CA THR A 258 47.22 -26.45 3.94
C THR A 258 48.03 -27.24 2.88
N PHE A 259 47.39 -27.30 1.68
CA PHE A 259 47.89 -27.12 0.29
C PHE A 259 48.19 -28.31 -0.69
N SER A 260 47.24 -28.48 -1.64
CA SER A 260 47.36 -28.54 -3.12
C SER A 260 48.16 -29.58 -3.95
N SER A 261 47.47 -30.00 -5.05
CA SER A 261 47.92 -30.16 -6.47
C SER A 261 48.31 -31.54 -7.05
N VAL A 262 48.42 -31.58 -8.39
CA VAL A 262 48.83 -32.70 -9.30
C VAL A 262 47.74 -33.78 -9.54
N LEU A 263 47.70 -34.53 -10.67
CA LEU A 263 47.51 -34.21 -12.11
C LEU A 263 47.50 -35.53 -12.95
N PHE A 264 46.75 -35.54 -14.07
CA PHE A 264 46.93 -36.36 -15.30
C PHE A 264 46.65 -37.90 -15.43
N THR A 265 46.12 -38.21 -16.64
CA THR A 265 46.33 -39.39 -17.54
C THR A 265 45.59 -40.75 -17.43
N ASN A 266 44.67 -40.96 -18.38
CA ASN A 266 44.61 -41.98 -19.46
C ASN A 266 44.59 -43.52 -19.22
N ALA A 267 43.55 -44.17 -19.81
CA ALA A 267 43.64 -45.36 -20.70
C ALA A 267 42.31 -45.49 -21.51
N THR A 268 42.22 -45.35 -22.85
CA THR A 268 42.57 -46.29 -23.98
C THR A 268 41.79 -47.63 -23.96
N THR A 269 40.70 -47.82 -24.73
CA THR A 269 40.54 -48.13 -26.19
C THR A 269 40.86 -49.59 -26.59
N GLY A 270 40.17 -50.23 -27.56
CA GLY A 270 39.02 -49.82 -28.40
C GLY A 270 37.75 -50.63 -28.07
N THR A 271 37.10 -51.41 -28.96
CA THR A 271 37.16 -51.67 -30.43
C THR A 271 36.01 -52.69 -30.75
N GLN A 272 35.45 -52.97 -31.96
CA GLN A 272 35.59 -52.46 -33.34
C GLN A 272 34.39 -52.94 -34.22
N GLN A 273 33.64 -52.03 -34.88
CA GLN A 273 32.75 -52.24 -36.08
C GLN A 273 31.55 -53.24 -35.96
N ASP A 274 30.43 -53.14 -36.69
CA ASP A 274 29.81 -52.18 -37.64
C ASP A 274 28.27 -52.52 -37.65
N HIS A 275 27.26 -51.72 -38.03
CA HIS A 275 27.07 -50.72 -39.09
C HIS A 275 25.89 -49.75 -38.75
N SER A 276 25.57 -48.83 -39.68
CA SER A 276 24.36 -47.98 -39.74
C SER A 276 24.24 -46.84 -38.71
N SER A 277 24.81 -45.70 -39.06
CA SER A 277 24.47 -44.36 -38.55
C SER A 277 23.63 -43.60 -39.61
N PRO A 278 23.18 -42.35 -39.38
CA PRO A 278 22.86 -41.63 -38.13
C PRO A 278 21.36 -41.19 -38.13
N PHE A 279 20.78 -40.44 -37.19
CA PHE A 279 21.27 -39.49 -36.18
C PHE A 279 20.61 -39.66 -34.81
N SER A 280 21.21 -39.02 -33.80
CA SER A 280 20.88 -39.17 -32.39
C SER A 280 19.75 -38.27 -31.89
N THR A 281 19.05 -38.81 -30.91
CA THR A 281 18.59 -38.20 -29.65
C THR A 281 19.56 -37.16 -29.03
N PRO A 282 19.20 -36.52 -27.89
CA PRO A 282 17.88 -36.03 -27.47
C PRO A 282 17.93 -34.52 -27.10
N TYR A 283 16.77 -33.86 -27.03
CA TYR A 283 16.68 -32.55 -26.34
C TYR A 283 16.49 -32.76 -24.83
N THR A 284 17.35 -32.15 -24.03
CA THR A 284 17.27 -32.17 -22.56
C THR A 284 17.06 -30.76 -22.03
N SER A 285 16.03 -30.59 -21.18
CA SER A 285 15.84 -29.54 -20.17
C SER A 285 15.68 -28.05 -20.58
N LEU A 286 14.76 -27.41 -19.85
CA LEU A 286 14.69 -25.99 -19.48
C LEU A 286 14.68 -24.94 -20.61
N SER A 287 13.47 -24.52 -20.98
CA SER A 287 13.23 -23.15 -21.46
C SER A 287 13.24 -22.19 -20.27
N THR A 288 14.11 -21.19 -20.27
CA THR A 288 14.08 -20.06 -19.34
C THR A 288 14.14 -18.73 -20.11
N THR A 289 13.01 -18.39 -20.74
CA THR A 289 12.80 -17.14 -21.48
C THR A 289 12.66 -15.93 -20.56
N GLY A 290 13.78 -15.54 -19.92
CA GLY A 290 13.88 -14.32 -19.10
C GLY A 290 13.94 -13.05 -19.96
N GLU A 291 12.78 -12.58 -20.43
CA GLU A 291 12.61 -11.25 -21.04
C GLU A 291 12.43 -10.12 -19.97
N PRO A 292 12.40 -8.82 -20.33
CA PRO A 292 13.34 -7.87 -19.74
C PRO A 292 12.85 -7.03 -18.54
N THR A 293 13.82 -6.64 -17.69
CA THR A 293 13.65 -5.65 -16.61
C THR A 293 13.61 -4.20 -17.17
N PRO A 294 12.80 -3.27 -16.63
CA PRO A 294 12.46 -2.03 -17.35
C PRO A 294 13.55 -0.94 -17.39
N VAL A 295 13.68 -0.27 -18.55
CA VAL A 295 14.42 1.00 -18.71
C VAL A 295 13.67 2.14 -18.01
N TYR A 296 14.40 3.05 -17.33
CA TYR A 296 13.92 4.39 -16.95
C TYR A 296 13.69 5.30 -18.18
N THR A 297 12.67 5.00 -19.00
CA THR A 297 12.14 5.96 -19.99
C THR A 297 11.19 6.95 -19.31
N PRO A 298 11.37 8.28 -19.48
CA PRO A 298 10.30 9.21 -19.14
C PRO A 298 9.09 8.99 -20.06
N THR A 299 7.90 9.39 -19.62
CA THR A 299 6.72 9.56 -20.47
C THR A 299 6.98 10.60 -21.58
N PRO A 300 6.21 10.59 -22.69
CA PRO A 300 6.44 11.49 -23.83
C PRO A 300 6.46 12.98 -23.42
N GLU A 301 7.15 13.80 -24.22
CA GLU A 301 7.58 15.17 -23.88
C GLU A 301 6.44 16.20 -23.65
N GLN A 302 5.18 15.76 -23.65
CA GLN A 302 3.98 16.56 -23.43
C GLN A 302 3.63 16.76 -21.93
N ASN A 303 4.17 15.94 -21.02
CA ASN A 303 3.81 16.02 -19.61
C ASN A 303 4.62 17.09 -18.85
N THR A 304 3.93 17.98 -18.12
CA THR A 304 4.60 18.97 -17.24
C THR A 304 5.27 18.28 -16.05
N CYS A 305 4.52 17.43 -15.32
CA CYS A 305 5.12 16.56 -14.32
C CYS A 305 5.86 15.39 -14.99
N LYS A 306 7.20 15.41 -14.91
CA LYS A 306 8.06 14.32 -15.40
C LYS A 306 8.27 13.30 -14.29
N LEU A 307 7.34 12.35 -14.19
CA LEU A 307 7.36 11.25 -13.23
C LEU A 307 8.62 10.36 -13.40
N PRO A 308 9.26 9.92 -12.30
CA PRO A 308 10.41 9.01 -12.35
C PRO A 308 9.96 7.56 -12.53
N LYS A 309 10.53 6.85 -13.51
CA LYS A 309 10.13 5.47 -13.85
C LYS A 309 10.89 4.40 -13.04
N LEU A 310 10.68 4.42 -11.73
CA LEU A 310 10.71 3.27 -10.80
C LEU A 310 11.31 1.95 -11.31
N ASP A 311 12.64 1.77 -11.33
CA ASP A 311 13.26 0.43 -11.39
C ASP A 311 13.07 -0.24 -10.02
N PRO A 312 12.33 -1.36 -9.91
CA PRO A 312 12.10 -2.00 -8.62
C PRO A 312 13.37 -2.59 -7.99
N TRP A 313 14.45 -2.83 -8.74
CA TRP A 313 15.67 -3.50 -8.27
C TRP A 313 16.92 -2.60 -8.32
N ASP A 314 16.74 -1.28 -8.20
CA ASP A 314 17.85 -0.31 -8.26
C ASP A 314 18.99 -0.66 -7.28
N PHE A 315 20.23 -0.47 -7.74
CA PHE A 315 21.44 -0.88 -7.02
C PHE A 315 21.59 -0.19 -5.65
N SER A 316 21.08 1.03 -5.49
CA SER A 316 21.08 1.75 -4.22
C SER A 316 20.37 0.96 -3.11
N ILE A 317 19.25 0.32 -3.43
CA ILE A 317 18.41 -0.43 -2.47
C ILE A 317 18.59 -1.95 -2.56
N LYS A 318 19.20 -2.48 -3.63
CA LYS A 318 19.29 -3.93 -3.89
C LYS A 318 19.89 -4.75 -2.74
N HIS A 319 20.76 -4.16 -1.93
CA HIS A 319 21.37 -4.82 -0.77
C HIS A 319 20.46 -4.91 0.48
N LEU A 320 19.31 -4.23 0.44
CA LEU A 320 18.29 -4.14 1.49
C LEU A 320 17.04 -4.99 1.16
N LEU A 321 16.90 -5.35 -0.11
CA LEU A 321 15.87 -6.27 -0.60
C LEU A 321 16.19 -7.69 -0.11
N LYS A 322 15.33 -8.22 0.75
CA LYS A 322 15.42 -9.60 1.27
C LYS A 322 14.30 -10.41 0.65
N ASP A 323 14.64 -11.55 0.05
CA ASP A 323 13.63 -12.58 -0.14
C ASP A 323 13.31 -13.19 1.23
N VAL A 324 12.01 -13.40 1.48
CA VAL A 324 11.47 -13.99 2.71
C VAL A 324 10.47 -15.11 2.39
N GLY A 325 10.25 -15.42 1.11
CA GLY A 325 9.21 -16.33 0.66
C GLY A 325 7.80 -15.76 0.75
N ASN A 326 6.82 -16.66 0.63
CA ASN A 326 5.40 -16.40 0.58
C ASN A 326 4.59 -17.17 1.67
N ASP A 327 5.26 -17.63 2.73
CA ASP A 327 4.63 -18.20 3.94
C ASP A 327 5.23 -17.55 5.20
N PRO A 328 4.43 -16.88 6.05
CA PRO A 328 4.89 -16.31 7.33
C PRO A 328 5.09 -17.37 8.43
N GLY A 329 4.72 -18.64 8.19
CA GLY A 329 5.04 -19.77 9.06
C GLY A 329 4.05 -20.01 10.21
N CYS A 330 2.88 -19.38 10.22
CA CYS A 330 1.94 -19.40 11.36
C CYS A 330 1.45 -20.80 11.78
N ARG A 331 1.47 -21.80 10.86
CA ARG A 331 1.08 -23.19 11.17
C ARG A 331 2.08 -23.89 12.13
N ASN A 332 3.24 -23.31 12.42
CA ASN A 332 4.26 -23.92 13.27
C ASN A 332 3.96 -23.81 14.78
N GLY A 333 3.32 -24.85 15.33
CA GLY A 333 3.15 -25.06 16.78
C GLY A 333 1.72 -24.86 17.30
N TYR A 334 0.91 -24.09 16.58
CA TYR A 334 -0.51 -23.94 16.86
C TYR A 334 -1.36 -24.95 16.07
N PRO A 335 -2.40 -25.55 16.69
CA PRO A 335 -3.35 -26.38 15.97
C PRO A 335 -4.20 -25.51 15.04
N VAL A 336 -4.43 -25.96 13.80
CA VAL A 336 -5.40 -25.32 12.91
C VAL A 336 -6.81 -25.47 13.47
N SER A 337 -7.68 -24.48 13.21
CA SER A 337 -9.08 -24.59 13.64
C SER A 337 -9.79 -25.73 12.93
N ALA A 338 -10.43 -26.58 13.71
CA ALA A 338 -11.26 -27.67 13.22
C ALA A 338 -12.65 -27.19 12.75
N PHE A 339 -12.93 -25.88 12.84
CA PHE A 339 -14.20 -25.29 12.42
C PHE A 339 -13.99 -24.12 11.45
N ASP A 340 -14.71 -24.19 10.33
CA ASP A 340 -14.97 -23.07 9.43
C ASP A 340 -16.36 -22.47 9.69
N VAL A 341 -16.59 -21.32 9.05
CA VAL A 341 -17.85 -20.58 9.03
C VAL A 341 -18.52 -20.77 7.66
N ILE A 342 -19.76 -21.28 7.64
CA ILE A 342 -20.61 -21.29 6.43
C ILE A 342 -22.06 -21.00 6.85
N GLY A 343 -22.74 -20.08 6.14
CA GLY A 343 -24.16 -19.76 6.38
C GLY A 343 -24.45 -19.33 7.84
N ASN A 344 -23.52 -18.60 8.45
CA ASN A 344 -23.49 -18.22 9.86
C ASN A 344 -23.60 -19.36 10.88
N ARG A 345 -23.25 -20.58 10.49
CA ARG A 345 -23.06 -21.76 11.35
C ARG A 345 -21.58 -22.10 11.45
N LEU A 346 -21.21 -22.78 12.52
CA LEU A 346 -19.95 -23.51 12.60
C LEU A 346 -20.13 -24.85 11.88
N VAL A 347 -19.14 -25.16 11.05
CA VAL A 347 -19.05 -26.32 10.17
C VAL A 347 -17.65 -26.89 10.35
N LEU A 348 -17.46 -28.20 10.38
CA LEU A 348 -16.10 -28.76 10.45
C LEU A 348 -15.28 -28.31 9.23
N SER A 349 -14.07 -27.83 9.45
CA SER A 349 -13.13 -27.51 8.38
C SER A 349 -12.66 -28.80 7.70
N GLY A 350 -12.23 -28.70 6.44
CA GLY A 350 -11.72 -29.87 5.69
C GLY A 350 -10.45 -30.50 6.31
N GLU A 351 -9.71 -29.73 7.10
CA GLU A 351 -8.52 -30.16 7.86
C GLU A 351 -8.90 -30.70 9.27
N GLY A 352 -10.16 -30.58 9.71
CA GLY A 352 -10.59 -30.87 11.07
C GLY A 352 -11.23 -32.25 11.28
N ASP A 353 -10.53 -33.16 11.96
CA ASP A 353 -11.13 -34.43 12.42
C ASP A 353 -12.14 -34.20 13.56
N GLY A 354 -13.42 -34.14 13.21
CA GLY A 354 -14.53 -34.07 14.17
C GLY A 354 -14.60 -35.25 15.14
N SER A 355 -14.03 -36.41 14.81
CA SER A 355 -13.96 -37.55 15.74
C SER A 355 -13.04 -37.25 16.93
N SER A 356 -12.09 -36.32 16.80
CA SER A 356 -11.17 -35.88 17.84
C SER A 356 -11.75 -34.82 18.80
N ILE A 357 -12.90 -34.22 18.49
CA ILE A 357 -13.48 -33.08 19.24
C ILE A 357 -14.46 -33.55 20.31
N ASP A 358 -14.40 -32.97 21.51
CA ASP A 358 -15.47 -33.08 22.50
C ASP A 358 -16.48 -31.94 22.31
N PHE A 359 -17.55 -32.25 21.56
CA PHE A 359 -18.63 -31.31 21.25
C PHE A 359 -19.36 -30.76 22.47
N ASN A 360 -19.30 -31.41 23.64
CA ASN A 360 -19.92 -30.87 24.87
C ASN A 360 -19.19 -29.61 25.38
N HIS A 361 -17.87 -29.55 25.15
CA HIS A 361 -16.99 -28.48 25.59
C HIS A 361 -16.78 -27.39 24.54
N VAL A 362 -17.58 -27.36 23.45
CA VAL A 362 -17.59 -26.24 22.52
C VAL A 362 -18.38 -25.07 23.12
N LYS A 363 -17.80 -23.87 23.06
CA LYS A 363 -18.38 -22.64 23.56
C LYS A 363 -18.08 -21.49 22.60
N VAL A 364 -19.09 -20.69 22.29
CA VAL A 364 -18.94 -19.47 21.50
C VAL A 364 -19.09 -18.25 22.41
N HIS A 365 -18.18 -17.30 22.27
CA HIS A 365 -18.38 -15.92 22.70
C HIS A 365 -18.48 -14.99 21.50
N THR A 366 -19.28 -13.95 21.61
CA THR A 366 -19.35 -12.85 20.65
C THR A 366 -18.57 -11.65 21.18
N ILE A 367 -17.82 -10.97 20.30
CA ILE A 367 -17.08 -9.75 20.60
C ILE A 367 -17.93 -8.55 20.16
N HIS A 368 -18.03 -7.53 21.02
CA HIS A 368 -18.83 -6.33 20.79
C HIS A 368 -18.05 -5.06 21.13
N ARG A 369 -18.36 -3.94 20.46
CA ARG A 369 -17.86 -2.61 20.81
C ARG A 369 -18.66 -2.04 21.98
N ASP A 370 -18.03 -1.25 22.84
CA ASP A 370 -18.76 -0.49 23.85
C ASP A 370 -19.42 0.77 23.24
N GLN A 371 -20.55 1.20 23.81
CA GLN A 371 -21.30 2.35 23.28
C GLN A 371 -20.56 3.66 23.61
N GLY A 372 -20.22 4.44 22.58
CA GLY A 372 -19.50 5.71 22.72
C GLY A 372 -17.99 5.59 23.03
N ASP A 373 -17.42 4.38 23.06
CA ASP A 373 -15.97 4.16 23.22
C ASP A 373 -15.42 3.33 22.05
N ASP A 374 -14.46 3.91 21.34
CA ASP A 374 -13.79 3.27 20.20
C ASP A 374 -12.65 2.33 20.61
N ASN A 375 -12.30 2.26 21.90
CA ASN A 375 -11.12 1.57 22.40
C ASN A 375 -11.43 0.43 23.37
N SER A 376 -12.70 0.25 23.74
CA SER A 376 -13.16 -0.81 24.65
C SER A 376 -14.09 -1.82 23.95
N VAL A 377 -14.01 -3.06 24.41
CA VAL A 377 -14.78 -4.20 23.89
C VAL A 377 -15.23 -5.13 25.02
N HIS A 378 -16.46 -5.61 24.93
CA HIS A 378 -17.00 -6.64 25.83
C HIS A 378 -17.27 -7.96 25.10
N TYR A 379 -17.53 -9.01 25.88
CA TYR A 379 -17.68 -10.38 25.41
C TYR A 379 -18.95 -10.99 25.99
N GLU A 380 -19.86 -11.43 25.13
CA GLU A 380 -21.07 -12.17 25.52
C GLU A 380 -20.89 -13.68 25.31
N ASN A 381 -21.45 -14.48 26.20
CA ASN A 381 -21.38 -15.95 26.14
C ASN A 381 -22.62 -16.53 25.43
N GLN A 382 -22.46 -16.97 24.17
CA GLN A 382 -23.51 -17.60 23.37
C GLN A 382 -23.71 -19.10 23.69
N GLY A 383 -22.94 -19.62 24.65
CA GLY A 383 -22.96 -21.01 25.10
C GLY A 383 -22.47 -22.00 24.04
N ASN A 384 -22.90 -23.25 24.18
CA ASN A 384 -22.66 -24.26 23.15
C ASN A 384 -23.61 -24.00 21.95
N PRO A 385 -23.11 -23.99 20.70
CA PRO A 385 -23.95 -23.79 19.52
C PRO A 385 -24.45 -25.10 18.89
N PHE A 386 -24.01 -26.26 19.37
CA PHE A 386 -24.49 -27.59 18.95
C PHE A 386 -25.60 -28.10 19.89
N LYS A 387 -26.31 -29.17 19.49
CA LYS A 387 -27.37 -29.78 20.31
C LYS A 387 -26.76 -30.77 21.31
N SER A 388 -27.32 -30.87 22.51
CA SER A 388 -26.84 -31.72 23.62
C SER A 388 -26.93 -33.24 23.40
N SER A 389 -27.19 -33.70 22.18
CA SER A 389 -27.37 -35.12 21.81
C SER A 389 -26.65 -35.53 20.51
N THR A 390 -25.86 -34.65 19.88
CA THR A 390 -25.17 -34.96 18.62
C THR A 390 -24.00 -35.93 18.84
N GLN A 391 -24.26 -37.22 18.66
CA GLN A 391 -23.22 -38.25 18.47
C GLN A 391 -22.61 -38.22 17.06
N GLU A 392 -23.34 -37.65 16.09
CA GLU A 392 -22.86 -37.38 14.73
C GLU A 392 -22.63 -35.88 14.50
N TYR A 393 -21.71 -35.56 13.59
CA TYR A 393 -21.44 -34.20 13.19
C TYR A 393 -22.64 -33.57 12.45
N GLN A 394 -23.04 -32.38 12.87
CA GLN A 394 -24.08 -31.55 12.27
C GLN A 394 -23.65 -30.06 12.33
N PRO A 395 -23.99 -29.22 11.34
CA PRO A 395 -23.77 -27.77 11.42
C PRO A 395 -24.45 -27.15 12.64
N SER A 396 -23.81 -26.16 13.26
CA SER A 396 -24.32 -25.56 14.50
C SER A 396 -25.65 -24.80 14.32
N LYS A 397 -26.25 -24.34 15.43
CA LYS A 397 -27.24 -23.25 15.40
C LYS A 397 -26.65 -22.02 14.68
N VAL A 398 -27.51 -21.21 14.06
CA VAL A 398 -27.09 -19.94 13.46
C VAL A 398 -26.65 -18.99 14.57
N ILE A 399 -25.55 -18.27 14.37
CA ILE A 399 -25.01 -17.31 15.34
C ILE A 399 -24.98 -15.92 14.68
N ASN A 400 -26.08 -15.18 14.77
CA ASN A 400 -26.22 -13.84 14.16
C ASN A 400 -26.01 -12.69 15.18
N ALA A 401 -25.51 -12.97 16.38
CA ALA A 401 -25.39 -11.98 17.45
C ALA A 401 -24.20 -11.01 17.28
N SER A 402 -23.14 -11.40 16.56
CA SER A 402 -22.04 -10.50 16.17
C SER A 402 -21.32 -11.05 14.93
N ASP A 403 -20.68 -10.15 14.20
CA ASP A 403 -19.69 -10.45 13.15
C ASP A 403 -18.47 -11.22 13.69
N PHE A 404 -18.17 -11.03 14.98
CA PHE A 404 -16.88 -11.39 15.57
C PHE A 404 -17.06 -12.42 16.69
N LEU A 405 -16.43 -13.59 16.53
CA LEU A 405 -16.59 -14.73 17.42
C LEU A 405 -15.24 -15.19 17.99
N ILE A 406 -15.25 -15.55 19.27
CA ILE A 406 -14.24 -16.42 19.87
C ILE A 406 -14.87 -17.80 20.02
N LEU A 407 -14.18 -18.82 19.52
CA LEU A 407 -14.58 -20.21 19.57
C LEU A 407 -13.59 -20.99 20.45
N ASP A 408 -14.04 -21.34 21.65
CA ASP A 408 -13.33 -22.24 22.56
C ASP A 408 -13.86 -23.67 22.38
N TYR A 409 -12.97 -24.65 22.26
CA TYR A 409 -13.35 -26.07 22.23
C TYR A 409 -12.26 -26.98 22.75
N LYS A 410 -12.63 -28.20 23.16
CA LYS A 410 -11.70 -29.19 23.72
C LYS A 410 -11.57 -30.39 22.78
N LEU A 411 -10.36 -30.90 22.61
CA LEU A 411 -10.10 -32.18 21.98
C LEU A 411 -10.25 -33.32 23.01
N LYS A 412 -10.65 -34.51 22.56
CA LYS A 412 -10.75 -35.73 23.39
C LYS A 412 -9.41 -36.17 24.00
N SER A 413 -8.29 -35.65 23.48
CA SER A 413 -6.95 -35.76 24.08
C SER A 413 -6.75 -34.89 25.34
N GLY A 414 -7.74 -34.07 25.70
CA GLY A 414 -7.70 -33.14 26.83
C GLY A 414 -7.18 -31.74 26.49
N LYS A 415 -6.63 -31.52 25.28
CA LYS A 415 -6.11 -30.22 24.83
C LYS A 415 -7.24 -29.23 24.54
N ASP A 416 -7.18 -28.06 25.16
CA ASP A 416 -8.07 -26.92 24.88
C ASP A 416 -7.56 -26.10 23.67
N ILE A 417 -8.49 -25.54 22.91
CA ILE A 417 -8.26 -24.81 21.67
C ILE A 417 -9.13 -23.54 21.68
N THR A 418 -8.54 -22.40 21.32
CA THR A 418 -9.27 -21.13 21.09
C THR A 418 -8.97 -20.66 19.67
N THR A 419 -10.02 -20.25 18.93
CA THR A 419 -9.94 -19.68 17.58
C THR A 419 -10.72 -18.35 17.54
N TYR A 420 -10.18 -17.34 16.86
CA TYR A 420 -10.88 -16.09 16.55
C TYR A 420 -11.41 -16.13 15.11
N LEU A 421 -12.64 -15.70 14.90
CA LEU A 421 -13.34 -15.77 13.61
C LEU A 421 -14.05 -14.44 13.33
N ALA A 422 -13.81 -13.86 12.14
CA ALA A 422 -14.50 -12.67 11.65
C ALA A 422 -15.36 -13.04 10.43
N ARG A 423 -16.60 -12.55 10.39
CA ARG A 423 -17.55 -12.71 9.27
C ARG A 423 -18.58 -11.61 9.28
N ALA A 424 -19.11 -11.20 8.14
CA ALA A 424 -20.28 -10.32 8.11
C ALA A 424 -21.56 -11.12 8.39
N VAL A 425 -22.32 -10.71 9.40
CA VAL A 425 -23.71 -11.12 9.61
C VAL A 425 -24.61 -10.17 8.80
N PRO A 426 -25.54 -10.66 7.96
CA PRO A 426 -26.45 -9.78 7.24
C PRO A 426 -27.42 -9.08 8.21
N GLN A 427 -27.36 -7.76 8.23
CA GLN A 427 -28.21 -6.86 9.00
C GLN A 427 -29.50 -6.61 8.18
N GLN A 428 -30.61 -7.22 8.59
CA GLN A 428 -31.86 -7.26 7.82
C GLN A 428 -32.52 -5.88 7.71
N ASP A 429 -32.43 -5.10 8.78
CA ASP A 429 -32.80 -3.70 8.85
C ASP A 429 -32.03 -2.83 7.83
N VAL A 430 -30.72 -3.03 7.70
CA VAL A 430 -29.89 -2.34 6.69
C VAL A 430 -30.26 -2.78 5.25
N ILE A 431 -30.63 -4.04 5.05
CA ILE A 431 -31.13 -4.54 3.76
C ILE A 431 -32.49 -3.90 3.40
N GLU A 432 -33.34 -3.63 4.39
CA GLU A 432 -34.64 -2.99 4.21
C GLU A 432 -34.52 -1.47 4.03
N GLU A 433 -33.67 -0.79 4.81
CA GLU A 433 -33.33 0.63 4.62
C GLU A 433 -32.69 0.86 3.24
N SER A 434 -31.76 -0.01 2.81
CA SER A 434 -31.16 0.04 1.47
C SER A 434 -32.19 0.00 0.34
N LYS A 435 -33.26 -0.80 0.49
CA LYS A 435 -34.35 -0.87 -0.50
C LYS A 435 -35.14 0.44 -0.48
N LEU A 436 -35.59 0.86 0.70
CA LEU A 436 -36.39 2.07 0.89
C LEU A 436 -35.69 3.34 0.38
N ILE A 437 -34.40 3.51 0.67
CA ILE A 437 -33.59 4.64 0.17
C ILE A 437 -33.52 4.61 -1.36
N ARG A 438 -33.24 3.44 -1.97
CA ARG A 438 -33.13 3.32 -3.42
C ARG A 438 -34.47 3.49 -4.13
N GLU A 439 -35.56 2.95 -3.59
CA GLU A 439 -36.91 3.13 -4.12
C GLU A 439 -37.29 4.62 -4.12
N LYS A 440 -37.12 5.31 -2.99
CA LYS A 440 -37.34 6.75 -2.86
C LYS A 440 -36.49 7.58 -3.85
N LEU A 441 -35.19 7.27 -3.98
CA LEU A 441 -34.32 7.96 -4.95
C LEU A 441 -34.74 7.71 -6.41
N ASN A 442 -35.29 6.54 -6.74
CA ASN A 442 -35.86 6.28 -8.07
C ASN A 442 -37.15 7.10 -8.30
N GLU A 443 -38.04 7.18 -7.29
CA GLU A 443 -39.27 7.99 -7.37
C GLU A 443 -38.98 9.49 -7.54
N GLN A 444 -37.94 10.00 -6.87
CA GLN A 444 -37.48 11.38 -7.02
C GLN A 444 -36.77 11.65 -8.36
N GLY A 445 -36.36 10.62 -9.09
CA GLY A 445 -35.47 10.76 -10.26
C GLY A 445 -34.01 11.09 -9.91
N GLU A 446 -33.63 10.93 -8.64
CA GLU A 446 -32.32 11.27 -8.08
C GLU A 446 -31.36 10.06 -8.00
N ASN A 447 -31.80 8.87 -8.41
CA ASN A 447 -30.98 7.66 -8.55
C ASN A 447 -30.03 7.71 -9.78
N GLU A 448 -29.27 8.80 -9.90
CA GLU A 448 -28.14 8.92 -10.82
C GLU A 448 -26.87 8.30 -10.21
N GLY A 449 -25.95 7.83 -11.07
CA GLY A 449 -24.76 7.07 -10.69
C GLY A 449 -24.60 5.78 -11.49
N LEU A 450 -23.62 4.97 -11.09
CA LEU A 450 -23.24 3.73 -11.80
C LEU A 450 -23.87 2.45 -11.24
N GLY A 451 -24.33 2.46 -9.97
CA GLY A 451 -24.93 1.28 -9.31
C GLY A 451 -23.98 0.10 -9.04
N ILE A 452 -22.67 0.32 -9.17
CA ILE A 452 -21.62 -0.67 -8.91
C ILE A 452 -21.20 -0.65 -7.44
N ASN A 453 -20.77 -1.80 -6.93
CA ASN A 453 -20.05 -1.90 -5.65
C ASN A 453 -18.64 -1.28 -5.78
N VAL A 454 -18.04 -0.95 -4.65
CA VAL A 454 -16.63 -0.54 -4.53
C VAL A 454 -15.93 -1.39 -3.47
N LEU A 455 -14.76 -1.94 -3.82
CA LEU A 455 -13.79 -2.49 -2.88
C LEU A 455 -12.51 -1.66 -2.94
N LEU A 456 -12.20 -0.95 -1.86
CA LEU A 456 -10.90 -0.36 -1.59
C LEU A 456 -10.14 -1.31 -0.65
N LEU A 457 -9.02 -1.86 -1.11
CA LEU A 457 -8.14 -2.72 -0.31
C LEU A 457 -6.72 -2.15 -0.33
N GLY A 458 -6.36 -1.48 0.77
CA GLY A 458 -5.08 -0.83 0.96
C GLY A 458 -4.10 -1.68 1.76
N ILE A 459 -2.81 -1.45 1.54
CA ILE A 459 -1.71 -2.01 2.35
C ILE A 459 -0.71 -0.88 2.63
N ASP A 460 -0.37 -0.71 3.90
CA ASP A 460 0.52 0.32 4.41
C ASP A 460 1.93 0.24 3.80
N SER A 461 2.53 1.39 3.49
CA SER A 461 3.94 1.50 3.07
C SER A 461 4.28 0.80 1.74
N VAL A 462 3.27 0.43 0.95
CA VAL A 462 3.45 -0.24 -0.35
C VAL A 462 3.64 0.76 -1.50
N SER A 463 4.92 1.02 -1.81
CA SER A 463 5.30 1.74 -3.03
C SER A 463 4.94 0.97 -4.30
N ALA A 464 4.75 1.69 -5.41
CA ALA A 464 4.49 1.08 -6.71
C ALA A 464 5.66 0.22 -7.24
N ALA A 465 6.87 0.43 -6.70
CA ALA A 465 8.03 -0.43 -6.93
C ALA A 465 8.05 -1.63 -5.99
N ASN A 466 7.64 -1.49 -4.73
CA ASN A 466 7.56 -2.60 -3.78
C ASN A 466 6.52 -3.64 -4.24
N PHE A 467 5.32 -3.23 -4.62
CA PHE A 467 4.31 -4.13 -5.18
C PHE A 467 4.87 -4.95 -6.37
N ARG A 468 5.66 -4.32 -7.24
CA ARG A 468 6.32 -5.01 -8.38
C ARG A 468 7.43 -5.99 -7.97
N ARG A 469 8.09 -5.77 -6.83
CA ARG A 469 9.06 -6.73 -6.26
C ARG A 469 8.40 -7.90 -5.57
N LYS A 470 7.28 -7.66 -4.87
CA LYS A 470 6.78 -8.52 -3.80
C LYS A 470 5.43 -9.18 -4.06
N MET A 471 4.64 -8.66 -5.01
CA MET A 471 3.33 -9.22 -5.38
C MET A 471 3.31 -9.73 -6.84
N PRO A 472 4.29 -10.55 -7.31
CA PRO A 472 4.41 -10.90 -8.72
C PRO A 472 3.24 -11.72 -9.26
N LYS A 473 2.65 -12.65 -8.48
CA LYS A 473 1.51 -13.46 -8.94
C LYS A 473 0.23 -12.63 -9.03
N THR A 474 -0.04 -11.83 -8.00
CA THR A 474 -1.13 -10.84 -7.97
C THR A 474 -1.00 -9.85 -9.13
N LEU A 475 0.22 -9.32 -9.36
CA LEU A 475 0.52 -8.41 -10.47
C LEU A 475 0.30 -9.04 -11.85
N ASN A 476 0.51 -10.36 -11.99
CA ASN A 476 0.18 -11.06 -13.24
C ASN A 476 -1.34 -11.12 -13.43
N TYR A 477 -2.08 -11.58 -12.43
CA TYR A 477 -3.54 -11.73 -12.49
C TYR A 477 -4.28 -10.41 -12.74
N LEU A 478 -3.82 -9.31 -12.11
CA LEU A 478 -4.32 -7.96 -12.38
C LEU A 478 -4.18 -7.59 -13.87
N LYS A 479 -3.04 -7.91 -14.51
CA LYS A 479 -2.84 -7.62 -15.95
C LYS A 479 -3.68 -8.50 -16.86
N THR A 480 -3.70 -9.81 -16.61
CA THR A 480 -4.22 -10.81 -17.56
C THR A 480 -5.72 -11.05 -17.41
N ALA A 481 -6.19 -11.35 -16.19
CA ALA A 481 -7.59 -11.66 -15.93
C ALA A 481 -8.45 -10.40 -15.74
N LEU A 482 -7.96 -9.45 -14.94
CA LEU A 482 -8.73 -8.25 -14.55
C LEU A 482 -8.51 -7.03 -15.44
N LYS A 483 -7.54 -7.08 -16.38
CA LYS A 483 -7.23 -6.01 -17.34
C LYS A 483 -7.00 -4.64 -16.66
N THR A 484 -6.43 -4.67 -15.46
CA THR A 484 -6.37 -3.55 -14.51
C THR A 484 -5.63 -2.33 -15.06
N TYR A 485 -6.14 -1.14 -14.74
CA TYR A 485 -5.46 0.14 -14.99
C TYR A 485 -4.47 0.44 -13.85
N PHE A 486 -3.20 0.65 -14.17
CA PHE A 486 -2.13 0.91 -13.19
C PHE A 486 -1.80 2.40 -13.12
N MET A 487 -2.26 3.06 -12.07
CA MET A 487 -2.17 4.51 -11.88
C MET A 487 -0.77 4.93 -11.42
N SER A 488 0.22 4.75 -12.29
CA SER A 488 1.65 4.94 -11.98
C SER A 488 2.08 6.38 -11.71
N GLY A 489 1.16 7.35 -11.87
CA GLY A 489 1.33 8.74 -11.45
C GLY A 489 0.65 9.10 -10.12
N GLN A 490 0.09 8.12 -9.39
CA GLN A 490 -0.41 8.34 -8.04
C GLN A 490 0.72 8.79 -7.11
N THR A 491 0.48 9.84 -6.32
CA THR A 491 1.41 10.35 -5.32
C THR A 491 0.73 10.59 -3.96
N VAL A 492 1.55 10.80 -2.93
CA VAL A 492 1.11 11.18 -1.57
C VAL A 492 0.77 12.67 -1.51
N VAL A 493 -0.06 13.06 -0.52
CA VAL A 493 -0.47 14.46 -0.24
C VAL A 493 -0.02 14.96 1.15
N GLY A 494 0.66 14.12 1.92
CA GLY A 494 1.13 14.41 3.27
C GLY A 494 2.08 13.31 3.75
N ASP A 495 2.57 13.45 4.99
CA ASP A 495 3.40 12.43 5.63
C ASP A 495 2.54 11.40 6.36
N ALA A 496 2.89 10.12 6.23
CA ALA A 496 2.15 8.98 6.78
C ALA A 496 0.73 8.76 6.22
N THR A 497 0.12 7.72 6.77
CA THR A 497 -1.18 7.11 6.47
C THR A 497 -2.36 8.07 6.67
N THR A 498 -2.38 8.84 7.76
CA THR A 498 -3.52 9.70 8.15
C THR A 498 -3.86 10.78 7.10
N PRO A 499 -2.92 11.61 6.57
CA PRO A 499 -3.25 12.57 5.52
C PRO A 499 -3.68 11.92 4.20
N ALA A 500 -3.04 10.81 3.80
CA ALA A 500 -3.34 10.12 2.56
C ALA A 500 -4.75 9.50 2.56
N LEU A 501 -5.13 8.85 3.67
CA LEU A 501 -6.45 8.27 3.85
C LEU A 501 -7.53 9.31 4.13
N THR A 502 -7.23 10.39 4.87
CA THR A 502 -8.18 11.50 5.07
C THR A 502 -8.55 12.12 3.71
N ALA A 503 -7.56 12.39 2.86
CA ALA A 503 -7.80 12.88 1.50
C ALA A 503 -8.63 11.90 0.65
N LEU A 504 -8.35 10.60 0.73
CA LEU A 504 -9.09 9.55 0.01
C LEU A 504 -10.55 9.44 0.48
N LEU A 505 -10.78 9.49 1.80
CA LEU A 505 -12.07 9.16 2.42
C LEU A 505 -12.93 10.39 2.74
N THR A 506 -12.39 11.61 2.67
CA THR A 506 -13.15 12.85 2.97
C THR A 506 -13.02 13.96 1.91
N GLY A 507 -12.05 13.87 1.00
CA GLY A 507 -11.74 14.94 0.03
C GLY A 507 -11.01 16.14 0.62
N LEU A 508 -10.66 16.10 1.91
CA LEU A 508 -10.02 17.18 2.67
C LEU A 508 -8.59 16.83 3.12
N TYR A 509 -7.78 17.85 3.42
CA TYR A 509 -6.58 17.68 4.23
C TYR A 509 -6.96 17.48 5.70
N GLU A 510 -6.09 16.84 6.50
CA GLU A 510 -6.31 16.55 7.93
C GLU A 510 -6.66 17.80 8.78
N THR A 511 -6.23 18.99 8.35
CA THR A 511 -6.40 20.28 9.05
C THR A 511 -7.58 21.14 8.56
N GLU A 512 -8.33 20.70 7.56
CA GLU A 512 -9.54 21.38 7.06
C GLU A 512 -10.87 21.02 7.78
N PRO A 513 -11.12 19.77 8.24
CA PRO A 513 -12.34 19.44 8.98
C PRO A 513 -12.27 19.94 10.45
N PRO A 514 -13.37 19.85 11.22
CA PRO A 514 -13.37 20.19 12.64
C PRO A 514 -12.29 19.43 13.43
N GLU A 515 -11.60 20.13 14.34
CA GLU A 515 -10.45 19.59 15.08
C GLU A 515 -10.77 18.26 15.76
N GLY A 516 -9.90 17.29 15.50
CA GLY A 516 -10.04 15.91 15.97
C GLY A 516 -8.71 15.24 16.30
N ARG A 517 -7.60 16.00 16.33
CA ARG A 517 -6.27 15.49 16.68
C ARG A 517 -6.09 15.41 18.20
N GLN A 518 -5.48 14.34 18.68
CA GLN A 518 -5.26 14.14 20.10
C GLN A 518 -4.33 15.23 20.66
N GLY A 519 -4.59 15.68 21.89
CA GLY A 519 -3.83 16.75 22.54
C GLY A 519 -4.15 18.18 22.09
N TYR A 520 -4.95 18.38 21.04
CA TYR A 520 -5.38 19.70 20.58
C TYR A 520 -6.59 20.25 21.36
N SER A 521 -6.67 21.58 21.49
CA SER A 521 -7.76 22.25 22.19
C SER A 521 -9.06 22.22 21.38
N ASN A 522 -10.17 21.88 22.04
CA ASN A 522 -11.49 21.65 21.43
C ASN A 522 -11.56 20.47 20.46
N SER A 523 -10.58 19.56 20.50
CA SER A 523 -10.60 18.30 19.76
C SER A 523 -11.76 17.40 20.16
N ALA A 524 -12.37 16.73 19.19
CA ALA A 524 -13.53 15.84 19.36
C ALA A 524 -13.46 14.60 18.45
N PRO A 525 -14.24 13.54 18.74
CA PRO A 525 -14.40 12.40 17.83
C PRO A 525 -14.77 12.81 16.39
N ILE A 526 -14.16 12.13 15.41
CA ILE A 526 -14.12 12.56 14.01
C ILE A 526 -15.37 12.17 13.21
N ASP A 527 -16.41 11.69 13.89
CA ASP A 527 -17.74 11.34 13.39
C ASP A 527 -18.38 12.43 12.54
N LYS A 528 -18.04 13.70 12.79
CA LYS A 528 -18.60 14.87 12.08
C LYS A 528 -17.92 15.18 10.74
N TRP A 529 -16.80 14.52 10.41
CA TRP A 529 -16.11 14.70 9.13
C TRP A 529 -16.94 14.13 7.95
N PRO A 530 -16.71 14.58 6.69
CA PRO A 530 -17.52 14.20 5.53
C PRO A 530 -17.08 12.86 4.92
N TRP A 531 -17.15 11.79 5.73
CA TRP A 531 -16.77 10.43 5.33
C TRP A 531 -17.54 9.94 4.10
N ILE A 532 -16.81 9.44 3.10
CA ILE A 532 -17.35 8.86 1.87
C ILE A 532 -18.34 7.71 2.16
N MET A 533 -18.12 6.95 3.23
CA MET A 533 -19.05 5.92 3.73
C MET A 533 -20.47 6.46 3.97
N LYS A 534 -20.61 7.70 4.47
CA LYS A 534 -21.92 8.33 4.68
C LYS A 534 -22.62 8.60 3.36
N LEU A 535 -21.91 9.19 2.40
CA LEU A 535 -22.44 9.48 1.05
C LEU A 535 -22.88 8.19 0.34
N TYR A 536 -22.19 7.08 0.56
CA TYR A 536 -22.61 5.76 0.07
C TYR A 536 -23.86 5.23 0.83
N ARG A 537 -23.93 5.34 2.16
CA ARG A 537 -25.14 4.98 2.94
C ARG A 537 -26.36 5.79 2.50
N GLU A 538 -26.21 7.09 2.28
CA GLU A 538 -27.24 8.01 1.77
C GLU A 538 -27.76 7.62 0.37
N ARG A 539 -27.02 6.78 -0.38
CA ARG A 539 -27.46 6.17 -1.64
C ARG A 539 -27.89 4.70 -1.51
N GLY A 540 -28.14 4.25 -0.28
CA GLY A 540 -28.64 2.90 0.02
C GLY A 540 -27.60 1.80 -0.15
N TYR A 541 -26.31 2.12 -0.01
CA TYR A 541 -25.26 1.12 0.07
C TYR A 541 -25.08 0.64 1.51
N VAL A 542 -24.91 -0.68 1.70
CA VAL A 542 -24.27 -1.20 2.90
C VAL A 542 -22.78 -0.85 2.86
N THR A 543 -22.18 -0.62 4.03
CA THR A 543 -20.82 -0.10 4.15
C THR A 543 -19.98 -0.91 5.14
N MET A 544 -18.70 -1.05 4.84
CA MET A 544 -17.70 -1.76 5.64
C MET A 544 -16.42 -0.93 5.80
N MET A 545 -15.86 -0.93 7.01
CA MET A 545 -14.57 -0.32 7.36
C MET A 545 -13.73 -1.32 8.19
N ALA A 546 -12.53 -1.64 7.70
CA ALA A 546 -11.62 -2.56 8.36
C ALA A 546 -10.16 -2.03 8.35
N GLU A 547 -9.60 -1.78 9.52
CA GLU A 547 -8.18 -1.53 9.76
C GLU A 547 -7.69 -2.61 10.75
N ASP A 548 -6.52 -3.20 10.50
CA ASP A 548 -6.02 -4.35 11.25
C ASP A 548 -5.26 -3.98 12.54
N ASP A 549 -4.44 -2.93 12.53
CA ASP A 549 -3.73 -2.44 13.72
C ASP A 549 -4.59 -1.41 14.49
N PRO A 550 -5.18 -1.76 15.65
CA PRO A 550 -6.01 -0.84 16.40
C PRO A 550 -5.17 0.17 17.22
N THR A 551 -3.85 -0.05 17.33
CA THR A 551 -2.91 0.78 18.11
C THR A 551 -2.27 1.86 17.26
N MET A 552 -1.98 1.57 15.98
CA MET A 552 -1.40 2.50 15.01
C MET A 552 -2.42 3.01 13.97
N GLY A 553 -3.67 2.50 13.99
CA GLY A 553 -4.72 2.79 13.02
C GLY A 553 -4.91 4.27 12.71
N ALA A 554 -5.18 4.57 11.45
CA ALA A 554 -5.03 5.89 10.83
C ALA A 554 -5.84 6.99 11.52
N PHE A 555 -6.97 6.60 12.10
CA PHE A 555 -7.96 7.46 12.73
C PHE A 555 -7.99 7.36 14.27
N ASN A 556 -7.13 6.53 14.86
CA ASN A 556 -7.11 6.25 16.31
C ASN A 556 -5.76 6.52 16.98
N LEU A 557 -4.64 6.55 16.24
CA LEU A 557 -3.31 6.86 16.78
C LEU A 557 -3.13 8.36 17.09
N ARG A 558 -3.42 9.22 16.12
CA ARG A 558 -3.28 10.69 16.22
C ARG A 558 -4.60 11.45 16.24
N LEU A 559 -5.68 10.80 15.84
CA LEU A 559 -7.04 11.35 15.86
C LEU A 559 -7.85 10.72 16.99
N MET A 560 -8.93 11.37 17.41
CA MET A 560 -9.75 10.99 18.57
C MET A 560 -10.57 9.70 18.40
N GLY A 561 -10.48 9.03 17.25
CA GLY A 561 -11.37 7.92 16.90
C GLY A 561 -12.82 8.38 16.66
N PHE A 562 -13.73 7.40 16.67
CA PHE A 562 -15.15 7.61 16.43
C PHE A 562 -15.98 7.38 17.71
N GLU A 563 -17.06 8.13 17.90
CA GLU A 563 -18.06 7.92 18.95
C GLU A 563 -19.02 6.79 18.52
N ASP A 564 -19.56 6.88 17.30
CA ASP A 564 -20.41 5.91 16.62
C ASP A 564 -19.62 5.11 15.55
N PRO A 565 -19.99 3.85 15.24
CA PRO A 565 -19.33 3.09 14.16
C PRO A 565 -19.40 3.81 12.79
N PRO A 566 -18.25 4.05 12.11
CA PRO A 566 -18.21 4.80 10.83
C PRO A 566 -18.79 4.03 9.62
N ALA A 567 -19.15 2.75 9.81
CA ALA A 567 -19.74 1.87 8.81
C ALA A 567 -20.64 0.82 9.49
N HIS A 568 -21.59 0.25 8.75
CA HIS A 568 -22.48 -0.81 9.24
C HIS A 568 -21.71 -2.06 9.71
N HIS A 569 -20.58 -2.33 9.04
CA HIS A 569 -19.61 -3.36 9.37
C HIS A 569 -18.28 -2.70 9.74
N TYR A 570 -17.88 -2.79 11.02
CA TYR A 570 -16.68 -2.11 11.53
C TYR A 570 -15.77 -3.09 12.27
N MET A 571 -14.57 -3.33 11.75
CA MET A 571 -13.71 -4.44 12.19
C MET A 571 -12.86 -4.15 13.44
N ARG A 572 -12.73 -2.89 13.87
CA ARG A 572 -11.90 -2.49 15.02
C ARG A 572 -12.12 -3.32 16.30
N PRO A 573 -13.35 -3.73 16.69
CA PRO A 573 -13.57 -4.56 17.89
C PRO A 573 -12.91 -5.93 17.83
N PHE A 574 -12.81 -6.56 16.66
CA PHE A 574 -12.13 -7.84 16.47
C PHE A 574 -10.63 -7.72 16.78
N TRP A 575 -10.00 -6.67 16.26
CA TRP A 575 -8.57 -6.41 16.45
C TRP A 575 -8.24 -5.96 17.87
N LEU A 576 -9.09 -5.12 18.47
CA LEU A 576 -9.01 -4.80 19.90
C LEU A 576 -9.13 -6.06 20.77
N ALA A 577 -9.97 -7.03 20.42
CA ALA A 577 -10.03 -8.29 21.16
C ALA A 577 -8.73 -9.11 21.03
N LEU A 578 -8.14 -9.22 19.84
CA LEU A 578 -6.87 -9.92 19.65
C LEU A 578 -5.72 -9.29 20.45
N GLU A 579 -5.56 -7.96 20.41
CA GLU A 579 -4.52 -7.25 21.16
C GLU A 579 -4.77 -7.29 22.68
N ASN A 580 -6.01 -7.07 23.14
CA ASN A 580 -6.36 -7.18 24.56
C ASN A 580 -6.13 -8.59 25.14
N LYS A 581 -6.23 -9.63 24.30
CA LYS A 581 -5.94 -11.03 24.65
C LYS A 581 -4.48 -11.41 24.42
N ARG A 582 -3.68 -10.57 23.76
CA ARG A 582 -2.28 -10.79 23.35
C ARG A 582 -2.11 -12.00 22.45
N GLU A 583 -2.98 -12.12 21.47
CA GLU A 583 -3.08 -13.26 20.55
C GLU A 583 -2.23 -13.08 19.28
N ARG A 584 -1.61 -11.91 19.11
CA ARG A 584 -0.58 -11.65 18.09
C ARG A 584 0.77 -12.19 18.57
N ASP A 585 1.35 -13.14 17.83
CA ASP A 585 2.72 -13.60 18.04
C ASP A 585 3.72 -12.51 17.62
N GLU A 586 4.78 -12.26 18.39
CA GLU A 586 5.88 -11.39 17.94
C GLU A 586 6.80 -12.15 16.97
N PRO A 587 7.10 -11.65 15.74
CA PRO A 587 7.13 -10.23 15.33
C PRO A 587 5.93 -9.76 14.47
N GLY A 588 4.71 -10.23 14.75
CA GLY A 588 3.48 -9.48 14.44
C GLY A 588 2.62 -9.94 13.25
N LEU A 589 2.93 -11.07 12.61
CA LEU A 589 2.18 -11.53 11.42
C LEU A 589 1.13 -12.61 11.70
N CYS A 590 1.27 -13.33 12.80
CA CYS A 590 0.48 -14.51 13.12
C CYS A 590 -0.41 -14.26 14.34
N SER A 591 -1.62 -14.81 14.27
CA SER A 591 -2.51 -15.01 15.40
C SER A 591 -2.79 -16.49 15.50
N ARG A 592 -2.01 -17.18 16.34
CA ARG A 592 -2.00 -18.65 16.43
C ARG A 592 -1.68 -19.25 15.06
N SER A 593 -2.45 -20.25 14.62
CA SER A 593 -2.30 -20.91 13.32
C SER A 593 -2.67 -20.03 12.11
N THR A 594 -3.18 -18.81 12.33
CA THR A 594 -3.76 -17.97 11.28
C THR A 594 -2.85 -16.79 10.95
N PHE A 595 -2.55 -16.60 9.66
CA PHE A 595 -1.93 -15.38 9.15
C PHE A 595 -2.93 -14.23 9.25
N MET A 596 -2.58 -13.15 9.96
CA MET A 596 -3.57 -12.13 10.37
C MET A 596 -4.29 -11.47 9.18
N VAL A 597 -3.59 -11.27 8.06
CA VAL A 597 -4.16 -10.79 6.78
C VAL A 597 -5.40 -11.60 6.36
N ASN A 598 -5.45 -12.91 6.62
CA ASN A 598 -6.61 -13.73 6.27
C ASN A 598 -7.89 -13.37 7.01
N TYR A 599 -7.83 -12.81 8.24
CA TYR A 599 -9.04 -12.35 8.91
C TYR A 599 -9.73 -11.25 8.10
N THR A 600 -8.97 -10.28 7.60
CA THR A 600 -9.47 -9.18 6.76
C THR A 600 -10.02 -9.70 5.44
N LEU A 601 -9.28 -10.58 4.75
CA LEU A 601 -9.68 -11.08 3.42
C LEU A 601 -10.90 -12.02 3.48
N ASP A 602 -10.98 -12.91 4.47
CA ASP A 602 -12.15 -13.78 4.67
C ASP A 602 -13.36 -12.96 5.17
N TYR A 603 -13.15 -11.89 5.95
CA TYR A 603 -14.21 -10.93 6.31
C TYR A 603 -14.78 -10.24 5.07
N ILE A 604 -13.96 -9.71 4.16
CA ILE A 604 -14.39 -9.17 2.85
C ILE A 604 -15.20 -10.20 2.06
N LEU A 605 -14.71 -11.45 1.97
CA LEU A 605 -15.42 -12.52 1.25
C LEU A 605 -16.79 -12.84 1.85
N SER A 606 -16.89 -12.86 3.18
CA SER A 606 -18.17 -13.08 3.87
C SER A 606 -19.13 -11.90 3.69
N TYR A 607 -18.64 -10.66 3.69
CA TYR A 607 -19.42 -9.45 3.44
C TYR A 607 -20.01 -9.41 2.03
N PHE A 608 -19.24 -9.79 1.00
CA PHE A 608 -19.77 -9.90 -0.35
C PHE A 608 -20.81 -11.02 -0.50
N ALA A 609 -20.69 -12.11 0.27
CA ALA A 609 -21.65 -13.21 0.29
C ALA A 609 -22.93 -12.92 1.11
N ALA A 610 -22.84 -12.13 2.19
CA ALA A 610 -23.96 -11.80 3.06
C ALA A 610 -25.01 -10.89 2.40
N TYR A 611 -24.59 -10.08 1.42
CA TYR A 611 -25.38 -8.97 0.86
C TYR A 611 -25.57 -9.04 -0.66
N PRO A 612 -25.99 -10.16 -1.27
CA PRO A 612 -25.96 -10.35 -2.73
C PRO A 612 -26.54 -9.16 -3.53
N ASP A 613 -27.81 -8.82 -3.27
CA ASP A 613 -28.58 -7.80 -4.01
C ASP A 613 -28.50 -6.37 -3.43
N THR A 614 -27.64 -6.16 -2.42
CA THR A 614 -27.44 -4.86 -1.75
C THR A 614 -26.14 -4.22 -2.27
N PRO A 615 -26.15 -2.96 -2.73
CA PRO A 615 -24.92 -2.28 -3.16
C PRO A 615 -23.92 -2.14 -2.01
N LYS A 616 -22.63 -2.36 -2.26
CA LYS A 616 -21.57 -2.44 -1.24
C LYS A 616 -20.51 -1.37 -1.42
N PHE A 617 -20.15 -0.68 -0.35
CA PHE A 617 -18.89 0.06 -0.24
C PHE A 617 -18.01 -0.60 0.82
N THR A 618 -16.82 -1.04 0.44
CA THR A 618 -15.81 -1.57 1.38
C THR A 618 -14.59 -0.69 1.35
N TYR A 619 -14.22 -0.18 2.52
CA TYR A 619 -12.87 0.30 2.80
C TYR A 619 -12.18 -0.69 3.73
N SER A 620 -10.99 -1.14 3.33
CA SER A 620 -10.16 -2.08 4.06
C SER A 620 -8.70 -1.68 3.92
N PHE A 621 -7.94 -1.75 5.01
CA PHE A 621 -6.54 -1.34 5.07
C PHE A 621 -5.74 -2.25 6.01
N MET A 622 -4.51 -2.58 5.64
CA MET A 622 -3.67 -3.56 6.38
C MET A 622 -2.27 -3.00 6.61
N SER A 623 -1.94 -2.76 7.88
CA SER A 623 -0.68 -2.19 8.37
C SER A 623 0.29 -3.25 8.89
N TYR A 624 -0.18 -4.25 9.64
CA TYR A 624 0.71 -5.25 10.27
C TYR A 624 1.60 -6.00 9.27
N LEU A 625 1.10 -6.20 8.04
CA LEU A 625 1.83 -6.90 6.99
C LEU A 625 3.14 -6.23 6.57
N ALA A 626 3.18 -4.89 6.50
CA ALA A 626 4.20 -4.18 5.73
C ALA A 626 4.77 -2.91 6.39
N HIS A 627 4.04 -2.24 7.29
CA HIS A 627 4.42 -0.95 7.90
C HIS A 627 5.84 -0.98 8.52
N ALA A 628 6.12 -1.98 9.35
CA ALA A 628 7.43 -2.14 9.99
C ALA A 628 8.48 -2.80 9.07
N HIS A 629 8.05 -3.66 8.15
CA HIS A 629 8.91 -4.61 7.44
C HIS A 629 8.49 -4.78 5.96
N PRO A 630 8.82 -3.83 5.06
CA PRO A 630 8.34 -3.84 3.67
C PRO A 630 8.83 -5.00 2.79
N ASN A 631 9.65 -5.91 3.32
CA ASN A 631 9.98 -7.18 2.68
C ASN A 631 8.90 -8.26 2.93
N HIS A 632 8.09 -8.15 3.98
CA HIS A 632 7.05 -9.12 4.35
C HIS A 632 5.83 -9.12 3.43
N LEU A 633 5.68 -8.12 2.55
CA LEU A 633 4.58 -8.02 1.60
C LEU A 633 4.41 -9.29 0.73
N SER A 634 5.48 -10.02 0.42
CA SER A 634 5.39 -11.28 -0.36
C SER A 634 4.65 -12.42 0.34
N TYR A 635 4.49 -12.36 1.67
CA TYR A 635 3.66 -13.31 2.40
C TYR A 635 2.18 -13.27 1.96
N ALA A 636 1.69 -12.14 1.44
CA ALA A 636 0.30 -12.01 1.01
C ALA A 636 0.07 -12.19 -0.51
N ASP A 637 1.10 -12.48 -1.33
CA ASP A 637 0.93 -12.56 -2.79
C ASP A 637 0.01 -13.71 -3.23
N ASN A 638 -0.01 -14.82 -2.50
CA ASN A 638 -0.97 -15.90 -2.74
C ASN A 638 -2.38 -15.54 -2.23
N ASP A 639 -2.49 -14.78 -1.13
CA ASP A 639 -3.75 -14.47 -0.46
C ASP A 639 -4.55 -13.35 -1.12
N ILE A 640 -3.87 -12.29 -1.58
CA ILE A 640 -4.53 -11.25 -2.40
C ILE A 640 -4.95 -11.86 -3.74
N LEU A 641 -4.13 -12.73 -4.34
CA LEU A 641 -4.52 -13.50 -5.53
C LEU A 641 -5.76 -14.38 -5.24
N ARG A 642 -5.80 -15.10 -4.11
CA ARG A 642 -6.97 -15.90 -3.67
C ARG A 642 -8.23 -15.06 -3.56
N LEU A 643 -8.15 -13.86 -2.99
CA LEU A 643 -9.27 -12.91 -2.92
C LEU A 643 -9.75 -12.52 -4.33
N LEU A 644 -8.84 -12.07 -5.19
CA LEU A 644 -9.16 -11.61 -6.56
C LEU A 644 -9.76 -12.74 -7.41
N HIS A 645 -9.21 -13.96 -7.31
CA HIS A 645 -9.70 -15.14 -8.01
C HIS A 645 -11.14 -15.48 -7.58
N THR A 646 -11.36 -15.55 -6.26
CA THR A 646 -12.70 -15.79 -5.68
C THR A 646 -13.71 -14.73 -6.12
N PHE A 647 -13.28 -13.47 -6.28
CA PHE A 647 -14.12 -12.37 -6.77
C PHE A 647 -14.53 -12.53 -8.25
N VAL A 648 -13.71 -13.17 -9.07
CA VAL A 648 -14.05 -13.50 -10.47
C VAL A 648 -14.95 -14.75 -10.52
N GLU A 649 -14.57 -15.84 -9.84
CA GLU A 649 -15.32 -17.10 -9.81
C GLU A 649 -16.75 -16.91 -9.30
N ARG A 650 -16.92 -16.16 -8.19
CA ARG A 650 -18.24 -15.89 -7.60
C ARG A 650 -18.98 -14.73 -8.28
N ASN A 651 -18.50 -14.29 -9.45
CA ASN A 651 -19.08 -13.21 -10.25
C ASN A 651 -19.17 -11.84 -9.52
N HIS A 652 -18.50 -11.69 -8.37
CA HIS A 652 -18.53 -10.46 -7.57
C HIS A 652 -17.90 -9.27 -8.31
N HIS A 653 -16.81 -9.50 -9.04
CA HIS A 653 -16.16 -8.44 -9.83
C HIS A 653 -17.08 -7.88 -10.94
N ASN A 654 -18.00 -8.67 -11.48
CA ASN A 654 -18.91 -8.21 -12.54
C ASN A 654 -19.88 -7.09 -12.09
N ASN A 655 -20.00 -6.78 -10.80
CA ASN A 655 -20.61 -5.52 -10.35
C ASN A 655 -19.73 -4.75 -9.33
N THR A 656 -18.40 -4.87 -9.39
CA THR A 656 -17.51 -4.27 -8.38
C THR A 656 -16.28 -3.62 -9.02
N MET A 657 -16.09 -2.32 -8.76
CA MET A 657 -14.77 -1.69 -8.93
C MET A 657 -13.85 -2.16 -7.81
N ILE A 658 -12.72 -2.77 -8.15
CA ILE A 658 -11.70 -3.21 -7.21
C ILE A 658 -10.51 -2.26 -7.32
N VAL A 659 -10.14 -1.62 -6.21
CA VAL A 659 -8.99 -0.73 -6.09
C VAL A 659 -8.02 -1.35 -5.09
N LEU A 660 -6.83 -1.72 -5.56
CA LEU A 660 -5.71 -2.05 -4.68
C LEU A 660 -4.78 -0.84 -4.61
N PHE A 661 -4.36 -0.45 -3.40
CA PHE A 661 -3.55 0.75 -3.21
C PHE A 661 -2.55 0.63 -2.05
N GLY A 662 -1.56 1.52 -2.05
CA GLY A 662 -0.81 1.93 -0.86
C GLY A 662 -1.17 3.37 -0.52
N ASP A 663 -0.96 3.75 0.74
CA ASP A 663 -1.03 5.14 1.23
C ASP A 663 0.24 5.92 0.86
N HIS A 664 1.40 5.31 1.09
CA HIS A 664 2.74 5.75 0.75
C HIS A 664 3.65 4.55 0.47
N GLY A 665 4.91 4.79 0.08
CA GLY A 665 5.98 3.79 0.20
C GLY A 665 6.59 3.73 1.61
N SER A 666 7.67 2.96 1.79
CA SER A 666 8.32 2.82 3.10
C SER A 666 8.84 4.15 3.66
N ARG A 667 8.61 4.37 4.96
CA ARG A 667 8.98 5.59 5.70
C ARG A 667 10.11 5.39 6.72
N ASN A 668 10.29 4.18 7.24
CA ASN A 668 10.99 3.92 8.50
C ASN A 668 12.19 2.95 8.40
N ASP A 669 12.72 2.72 7.19
CA ASP A 669 13.79 1.73 6.95
C ASP A 669 15.04 2.30 6.24
N GLU A 670 16.01 1.43 5.98
CA GLU A 670 17.24 1.77 5.24
C GLU A 670 16.98 2.07 3.76
N VAL A 671 15.89 1.54 3.16
CA VAL A 671 15.51 1.81 1.76
C VAL A 671 15.18 3.30 1.63
N ARG A 672 14.38 3.82 2.56
CA ARG A 672 13.93 5.22 2.63
C ARG A 672 15.04 6.25 2.85
N ASN A 673 16.24 5.82 3.27
CA ASN A 673 17.41 6.69 3.37
C ASN A 673 18.14 6.88 2.03
N THR A 674 17.81 6.09 0.99
CA THR A 674 18.30 6.27 -0.39
C THR A 674 17.42 7.23 -1.19
N MET A 675 17.94 7.77 -2.30
CA MET A 675 17.15 8.59 -3.22
C MET A 675 16.03 7.79 -3.91
N GLN A 676 16.26 6.51 -4.20
CA GLN A 676 15.23 5.59 -4.67
C GLN A 676 14.09 5.49 -3.65
N GLY A 677 14.39 5.25 -2.37
CA GLY A 677 13.39 5.16 -1.30
C GLY A 677 12.59 6.44 -1.08
N LYS A 678 13.23 7.61 -1.17
CA LYS A 678 12.55 8.92 -1.13
C LYS A 678 11.55 9.13 -2.27
N LEU A 679 11.78 8.52 -3.44
CA LEU A 679 10.84 8.51 -4.56
C LEU A 679 9.78 7.41 -4.42
N GLU A 680 10.15 6.25 -3.88
CA GLU A 680 9.21 5.17 -3.58
C GLU A 680 8.18 5.57 -2.51
N GLU A 681 8.57 6.32 -1.47
CA GLU A 681 7.64 6.91 -0.48
C GLU A 681 6.53 7.71 -1.17
N ARG A 682 6.91 8.58 -2.11
CA ARG A 682 6.01 9.50 -2.82
C ARG A 682 5.25 8.85 -3.98
N LEU A 683 5.49 7.57 -4.29
CA LEU A 683 4.84 6.86 -5.39
C LEU A 683 4.25 5.54 -4.87
N PRO A 684 3.17 5.59 -4.06
CA PRO A 684 2.42 4.41 -3.62
C PRO A 684 1.87 3.63 -4.81
N TRP A 685 1.55 2.35 -4.58
CA TRP A 685 0.79 1.58 -5.55
C TRP A 685 -0.64 2.11 -5.67
N LEU A 686 -1.19 2.14 -6.89
CA LEU A 686 -2.63 2.29 -7.12
C LEU A 686 -3.00 1.55 -8.42
N SER A 687 -3.98 0.66 -8.34
CA SER A 687 -4.45 -0.12 -9.48
C SER A 687 -5.96 -0.35 -9.43
N ILE A 688 -6.66 0.00 -10.51
CA ILE A 688 -8.12 0.07 -10.60
C ILE A 688 -8.62 -0.96 -11.62
N SER A 689 -9.42 -1.92 -11.17
CA SER A 689 -10.13 -2.90 -12.02
C SER A 689 -11.62 -2.55 -12.03
N ILE A 690 -12.25 -2.47 -13.20
CA ILE A 690 -13.68 -2.15 -13.35
C ILE A 690 -14.42 -3.20 -14.17
N PRO A 691 -15.74 -3.40 -13.97
CA PRO A 691 -16.50 -4.40 -14.70
C PRO A 691 -16.39 -4.22 -16.22
N ASP A 692 -16.21 -5.34 -16.93
CA ASP A 692 -16.01 -5.38 -18.38
C ASP A 692 -17.19 -4.77 -19.18
N TRP A 693 -18.41 -4.80 -18.61
CA TRP A 693 -19.59 -4.12 -19.17
C TRP A 693 -19.59 -2.61 -18.96
N LEU A 694 -18.93 -2.09 -17.92
CA LEU A 694 -18.89 -0.66 -17.61
C LEU A 694 -18.14 0.08 -18.71
N ILE A 695 -17.03 -0.48 -19.18
CA ILE A 695 -16.25 0.01 -20.32
C ILE A 695 -17.09 -0.02 -21.60
N ARG A 696 -17.84 -1.11 -21.85
CA ARG A 696 -18.72 -1.23 -23.03
C ARG A 696 -19.88 -0.23 -23.04
N LYS A 697 -20.50 0.02 -21.87
CA LYS A 697 -21.64 0.94 -21.70
C LYS A 697 -21.20 2.40 -21.67
N PHE A 698 -20.03 2.67 -21.09
CA PHE A 698 -19.47 4.01 -20.92
C PHE A 698 -18.00 4.08 -21.37
N PRO A 699 -17.72 4.01 -22.69
CA PRO A 699 -16.35 4.08 -23.21
C PRO A 699 -15.50 5.26 -22.71
N PRO A 700 -16.04 6.47 -22.42
CA PRO A 700 -15.27 7.55 -21.82
C PRO A 700 -14.58 7.19 -20.50
N ILE A 701 -15.18 6.34 -19.65
CA ILE A 701 -14.58 5.91 -18.37
C ILE A 701 -13.30 5.11 -18.63
N GLY A 702 -13.38 4.07 -19.46
CA GLY A 702 -12.22 3.26 -19.82
C GLY A 702 -11.15 4.05 -20.59
N SER A 703 -11.58 5.03 -21.40
CA SER A 703 -10.67 5.94 -22.12
C SER A 703 -9.91 6.88 -21.17
N ALA A 704 -10.61 7.45 -20.18
CA ALA A 704 -10.02 8.30 -19.15
C ALA A 704 -9.03 7.52 -18.28
N LEU A 705 -9.45 6.38 -17.73
CA LEU A 705 -8.56 5.51 -16.94
C LEU A 705 -7.31 5.10 -17.75
N GLN A 706 -7.46 4.72 -19.01
CA GLN A 706 -6.33 4.38 -19.89
C GLN A 706 -5.34 5.54 -20.04
N HIS A 707 -5.83 6.76 -20.27
CA HIS A 707 -5.04 7.99 -20.43
C HIS A 707 -4.36 8.43 -19.14
N ASN A 708 -5.05 8.30 -18.00
CA ASN A 708 -4.60 8.84 -16.71
C ASN A 708 -3.44 8.06 -16.06
N GLN A 709 -3.17 6.81 -16.47
CA GLN A 709 -2.15 5.94 -15.87
C GLN A 709 -0.74 6.56 -15.76
N GLY A 710 -0.38 7.48 -16.65
CA GLY A 710 0.93 8.15 -16.71
C GLY A 710 0.92 9.62 -16.30
N ILE A 711 -0.14 10.10 -15.64
CA ILE A 711 -0.35 11.51 -15.26
C ILE A 711 -0.42 11.63 -13.74
N ILE A 712 0.13 12.73 -13.20
CA ILE A 712 0.16 13.02 -11.76
C ILE A 712 -1.26 13.04 -11.17
N SER A 713 -1.50 12.19 -10.18
CA SER A 713 -2.78 11.98 -9.52
C SER A 713 -2.61 11.78 -8.02
N SER A 714 -3.65 12.04 -7.23
CA SER A 714 -3.58 12.01 -5.77
C SER A 714 -4.81 11.34 -5.14
N PRO A 715 -4.84 11.10 -3.81
CA PRO A 715 -6.02 10.53 -3.15
C PRO A 715 -7.28 11.40 -3.32
N PHE A 716 -7.16 12.71 -3.56
CA PHE A 716 -8.28 13.57 -3.93
C PHE A 716 -8.93 13.17 -5.26
N ASP A 717 -8.14 12.76 -6.26
CA ASP A 717 -8.69 12.27 -7.54
C ASP A 717 -9.42 10.93 -7.37
N MET A 718 -8.95 10.10 -6.42
CA MET A 718 -9.66 8.88 -6.03
C MET A 718 -10.96 9.23 -5.28
N HIS A 719 -10.94 10.16 -4.33
CA HIS A 719 -12.16 10.64 -3.64
C HIS A 719 -13.20 11.17 -4.62
N ALA A 720 -12.78 12.06 -5.54
CA ALA A 720 -13.62 12.57 -6.61
C ALA A 720 -14.17 11.44 -7.50
N THR A 721 -13.41 10.35 -7.70
CA THR A 721 -13.91 9.17 -8.41
C THR A 721 -14.95 8.39 -7.62
N LEU A 722 -14.79 8.27 -6.30
CA LEU A 722 -15.78 7.66 -5.42
C LEU A 722 -17.09 8.46 -5.37
N ARG A 723 -17.03 9.80 -5.37
CA ARG A 723 -18.23 10.65 -5.49
C ARG A 723 -18.81 10.63 -6.91
N HIS A 724 -17.99 10.49 -7.95
CA HIS A 724 -18.45 10.37 -9.33
C HIS A 724 -19.23 9.07 -9.59
N ILE A 725 -18.89 7.95 -8.94
CA ILE A 725 -19.69 6.71 -9.00
C ILE A 725 -21.15 6.94 -8.56
N LEU A 726 -21.39 7.86 -7.62
CA LEU A 726 -22.72 8.24 -7.12
C LEU A 726 -23.40 9.36 -7.93
N THR A 727 -22.78 9.91 -8.96
CA THR A 727 -23.30 11.08 -9.71
C THR A 727 -23.20 10.96 -11.22
N TYR A 728 -22.46 9.97 -11.74
CA TYR A 728 -22.28 9.73 -13.18
C TYR A 728 -23.62 9.67 -13.94
N PRO A 729 -23.77 10.37 -15.08
CA PRO A 729 -22.74 11.02 -15.88
C PRO A 729 -22.38 12.46 -15.49
N LYS A 730 -22.95 13.01 -14.40
CA LYS A 730 -22.55 14.32 -13.89
C LYS A 730 -21.28 14.15 -13.05
N GLY A 731 -20.31 15.03 -13.26
CA GLY A 731 -19.16 15.13 -12.36
C GLY A 731 -19.61 15.64 -10.99
N PRO A 732 -19.00 15.19 -9.89
CA PRO A 732 -19.34 15.65 -8.55
C PRO A 732 -18.90 17.10 -8.33
N GLU A 733 -19.70 17.86 -7.58
CA GLU A 733 -19.44 19.26 -7.25
C GLU A 733 -18.64 19.41 -5.94
N GLY A 734 -17.85 20.48 -5.84
CA GLY A 734 -17.08 20.83 -4.64
C GLY A 734 -15.80 20.01 -4.41
N GLU A 735 -15.33 19.26 -5.40
CA GLU A 735 -14.06 18.52 -5.31
C GLU A 735 -12.85 19.44 -5.18
N LYS A 736 -11.81 18.99 -4.46
CA LYS A 736 -10.49 19.65 -4.45
C LYS A 736 -9.73 19.45 -5.77
N THR A 737 -10.00 18.36 -6.49
CA THR A 737 -9.37 18.01 -7.77
C THR A 737 -10.41 17.46 -8.78
N GLN A 738 -10.15 16.35 -9.51
CA GLN A 738 -11.09 15.81 -10.50
C GLN A 738 -11.11 14.27 -10.53
N SER A 739 -12.23 13.68 -10.94
CA SER A 739 -12.35 12.21 -11.04
C SER A 739 -11.45 11.62 -12.14
N LEU A 740 -10.82 10.48 -11.84
CA LEU A 740 -10.07 9.62 -12.77
C LEU A 740 -10.92 8.99 -13.88
N PHE A 741 -12.26 9.09 -13.81
CA PHE A 741 -13.16 8.77 -14.93
C PHE A 741 -13.28 9.93 -15.95
N THR A 742 -12.59 11.05 -15.71
CA THR A 742 -12.38 12.13 -16.67
C THR A 742 -10.90 12.19 -17.06
N PRO A 743 -10.53 12.57 -18.31
CA PRO A 743 -9.14 12.73 -18.68
C PRO A 743 -8.46 13.85 -17.87
N LEU A 744 -7.38 13.52 -17.17
CA LEU A 744 -6.47 14.49 -16.57
C LEU A 744 -5.70 15.24 -17.68
N SER A 745 -5.37 16.51 -17.47
CA SER A 745 -4.50 17.22 -18.42
C SER A 745 -3.09 16.63 -18.41
N VAL A 746 -2.47 16.45 -19.58
CA VAL A 746 -1.04 16.15 -19.68
C VAL A 746 -0.18 17.27 -19.06
N THR A 747 -0.66 18.51 -19.07
CA THR A 747 0.04 19.67 -18.50
C THR A 747 -0.06 19.78 -16.98
N ARG A 748 -0.77 18.85 -16.32
CA ARG A 748 -1.08 18.87 -14.88
C ARG A 748 0.21 18.83 -14.02
N THR A 749 0.23 19.68 -13.00
CA THR A 749 1.28 19.81 -11.99
C THR A 749 0.90 19.10 -10.69
N CYS A 750 1.82 19.06 -9.72
CA CYS A 750 1.50 18.61 -8.35
C CYS A 750 0.46 19.51 -7.67
N SER A 751 0.54 20.84 -7.86
CA SER A 751 -0.43 21.79 -7.32
C SER A 751 -1.84 21.54 -7.85
N ASP A 752 -1.99 21.27 -9.16
CA ASP A 752 -3.27 20.89 -9.78
C ASP A 752 -3.85 19.56 -9.25
N ALA A 753 -3.02 18.74 -8.59
CA ALA A 753 -3.39 17.49 -7.93
C ALA A 753 -3.55 17.63 -6.40
N GLY A 754 -3.45 18.84 -5.84
CA GLY A 754 -3.52 19.06 -4.40
C GLY A 754 -2.26 18.56 -3.64
N VAL A 755 -1.11 18.53 -4.30
CA VAL A 755 0.15 17.99 -3.78
C VAL A 755 1.19 19.11 -3.66
N ASP A 756 1.65 19.38 -2.43
CA ASP A 756 2.70 20.37 -2.17
C ASP A 756 4.04 20.01 -2.84
N ASP A 757 4.85 21.05 -3.14
CA ASP A 757 6.21 20.91 -3.68
C ASP A 757 7.08 19.85 -2.99
N HIS A 758 6.88 19.67 -1.68
CA HIS A 758 7.67 18.73 -0.89
C HIS A 758 7.27 17.26 -1.15
N TRP A 759 5.99 17.00 -1.36
CA TRP A 759 5.46 15.67 -1.70
C TRP A 759 5.55 15.38 -3.20
N CYS A 760 5.70 16.41 -4.02
CA CYS A 760 5.79 16.34 -5.48
C CYS A 760 6.96 15.45 -5.98
N PRO A 761 6.69 14.35 -6.71
CA PRO A 761 7.72 13.40 -7.16
C PRO A 761 8.35 13.75 -8.52
N CYS A 762 7.90 14.81 -9.20
CA CYS A 762 8.36 15.15 -10.54
C CYS A 762 9.87 15.52 -10.56
N LEU A 763 10.64 14.99 -11.52
CA LEU A 763 12.08 15.21 -11.60
C LEU A 763 12.46 16.53 -12.28
N GLU A 764 13.45 17.22 -11.69
CA GLU A 764 14.22 18.27 -12.35
C GLU A 764 15.29 17.64 -13.27
N PHE A 765 15.31 18.07 -14.54
CA PHE A 765 16.34 17.70 -15.52
C PHE A 765 17.21 18.91 -15.81
N THR A 766 18.53 18.79 -15.59
CA THR A 766 19.51 19.84 -15.87
C THR A 766 20.52 19.33 -16.89
N GLU A 767 20.70 20.04 -18.01
CA GLU A 767 21.79 19.73 -18.93
C GLU A 767 23.14 20.00 -18.25
N VAL A 768 24.12 19.13 -18.50
CA VAL A 768 25.44 19.20 -17.87
C VAL A 768 26.55 19.07 -18.92
N ASP A 769 27.70 19.68 -18.66
CA ASP A 769 28.83 19.62 -19.59
C ASP A 769 29.25 18.17 -19.85
N VAL A 770 29.28 17.81 -21.13
CA VAL A 770 29.76 16.52 -21.65
C VAL A 770 31.22 16.24 -21.32
N LYS A 771 31.99 17.28 -20.92
CA LYS A 771 33.39 17.19 -20.44
C LYS A 771 33.51 17.01 -18.93
N SER A 772 32.41 17.07 -18.16
CA SER A 772 32.50 16.94 -16.70
C SER A 772 32.98 15.54 -16.28
N PRO A 773 33.85 15.40 -15.25
CA PRO A 773 34.50 14.11 -14.94
C PRO A 773 33.52 12.95 -14.71
N ASN A 774 32.40 13.22 -14.04
CA ASN A 774 31.35 12.22 -13.78
C ASN A 774 30.65 11.73 -15.07
N VAL A 775 30.56 12.59 -16.09
CA VAL A 775 29.96 12.26 -17.39
C VAL A 775 30.97 11.53 -18.28
N VAL A 776 32.24 11.92 -18.26
CA VAL A 776 33.33 11.24 -19.00
C VAL A 776 33.57 9.84 -18.44
N GLY A 777 33.95 9.73 -17.16
CA GLY A 777 34.15 8.43 -16.50
C GLY A 777 32.88 7.59 -16.43
N GLY A 778 31.71 8.24 -16.42
CA GLY A 778 30.42 7.61 -16.60
C GLY A 778 30.33 6.88 -17.95
N ALA A 779 30.51 7.59 -19.06
CA ALA A 779 30.46 7.01 -20.40
C ALA A 779 31.54 5.95 -20.64
N GLU A 780 32.76 6.13 -20.11
CA GLU A 780 33.83 5.14 -20.15
C GLU A 780 33.43 3.84 -19.44
N MET A 781 32.78 3.93 -18.28
CA MET A 781 32.25 2.76 -17.57
C MET A 781 31.07 2.08 -18.29
N VAL A 782 30.25 2.83 -19.04
CA VAL A 782 29.23 2.24 -19.94
C VAL A 782 29.91 1.48 -21.09
N VAL A 783 30.94 2.07 -21.72
CA VAL A 783 31.71 1.40 -22.78
C VAL A 783 32.42 0.16 -22.25
N LYS A 784 32.98 0.20 -21.03
CA LYS A 784 33.51 -0.99 -20.36
C LYS A 784 32.44 -2.07 -20.20
N TYR A 785 31.25 -1.73 -19.70
CA TYR A 785 30.16 -2.71 -19.58
C TYR A 785 29.77 -3.34 -20.94
N ILE A 786 29.77 -2.55 -22.02
CA ILE A 786 29.54 -3.05 -23.38
C ILE A 786 30.64 -4.04 -23.79
N ASN A 787 31.91 -3.75 -23.49
CA ASN A 787 33.03 -4.64 -23.78
C ASN A 787 33.00 -5.91 -22.89
N ASP A 788 32.62 -5.81 -21.62
CA ASP A 788 32.42 -6.96 -20.74
C ASP A 788 31.32 -7.90 -21.30
N VAL A 789 30.24 -7.35 -21.86
CA VAL A 789 29.19 -8.12 -22.57
C VAL A 789 29.69 -8.74 -23.88
N ILE A 790 30.59 -8.08 -24.62
CA ILE A 790 31.18 -8.61 -25.85
C ILE A 790 32.20 -9.73 -25.55
N LEU A 791 33.05 -9.55 -24.54
CA LEU A 791 34.21 -10.41 -24.29
C LEU A 791 33.89 -11.61 -23.40
N ASN A 792 33.00 -11.44 -22.41
CA ASN A 792 32.81 -12.43 -21.35
C ASN A 792 31.49 -13.21 -21.44
N ARG A 793 30.52 -12.78 -22.26
CA ARG A 793 29.19 -13.40 -22.31
C ARG A 793 29.16 -14.74 -23.05
N THR A 794 29.70 -14.81 -24.28
CA THR A 794 29.87 -16.08 -25.02
C THR A 794 31.11 -16.06 -25.91
N GLU A 795 31.61 -17.26 -26.22
CA GLU A 795 32.75 -17.48 -27.12
C GLU A 795 32.51 -16.93 -28.53
N LEU A 796 31.25 -16.93 -29.00
CA LEU A 796 30.89 -16.37 -30.31
C LEU A 796 31.03 -14.85 -30.33
N LEU A 797 30.53 -14.16 -29.30
CA LEU A 797 30.67 -12.71 -29.17
C LEU A 797 32.15 -12.32 -29.08
N ARG A 798 32.90 -12.98 -28.19
CA ARG A 798 34.33 -12.75 -27.96
C ARG A 798 35.16 -12.90 -29.23
N ARG A 799 34.84 -13.89 -30.07
CA ARG A 799 35.53 -14.15 -31.33
C ARG A 799 35.10 -13.21 -32.45
N SER A 800 33.80 -13.00 -32.65
CA SER A 800 33.26 -12.35 -33.85
C SER A 800 33.04 -10.84 -33.73
N CYS A 801 32.79 -10.30 -32.53
CA CYS A 801 32.52 -8.87 -32.31
C CYS A 801 33.80 -8.12 -31.90
N ALA A 802 34.07 -6.99 -32.55
CA ALA A 802 35.15 -6.07 -32.17
C ALA A 802 34.86 -5.43 -30.80
N GLU A 803 35.93 -5.17 -30.06
CA GLU A 803 35.86 -4.34 -28.86
C GLU A 803 35.57 -2.89 -29.26
N VAL A 804 34.75 -2.17 -28.49
CA VAL A 804 34.37 -0.78 -28.79
C VAL A 804 35.03 0.22 -27.84
N GLN A 805 35.25 1.44 -28.32
CA GLN A 805 35.89 2.54 -27.60
C GLN A 805 35.01 3.80 -27.67
N LEU A 806 35.07 4.65 -26.64
CA LEU A 806 34.32 5.92 -26.59
C LEU A 806 34.85 6.89 -27.68
N LYS A 807 34.02 7.22 -28.66
CA LYS A 807 34.37 8.12 -29.78
C LYS A 807 34.07 9.59 -29.46
N LYS A 808 32.91 9.86 -28.86
CA LYS A 808 32.52 11.18 -28.32
C LYS A 808 31.28 11.06 -27.43
N ILE A 809 31.12 11.97 -26.49
CA ILE A 809 29.84 12.22 -25.80
C ILE A 809 29.09 13.30 -26.59
N VAL A 810 27.78 13.10 -26.78
CA VAL A 810 26.91 13.94 -27.63
C VAL A 810 26.00 14.83 -26.78
N LYS A 811 25.44 14.28 -25.71
CA LYS A 811 24.61 15.01 -24.74
C LYS A 811 24.70 14.34 -23.37
N ALA A 812 24.61 15.13 -22.30
CA ALA A 812 24.46 14.61 -20.95
C ALA A 812 23.44 15.46 -20.17
N VAL A 813 22.60 14.79 -19.39
CA VAL A 813 21.58 15.41 -18.55
C VAL A 813 21.67 14.80 -17.16
N ARG A 814 21.93 15.62 -16.14
CA ARG A 814 21.77 15.21 -14.74
C ARG A 814 20.29 15.31 -14.41
N TYR A 815 19.75 14.31 -13.71
CA TYR A 815 18.42 14.40 -13.15
C TYR A 815 18.48 14.25 -11.63
N LYS A 816 17.57 14.95 -10.95
CA LYS A 816 17.41 14.93 -9.49
C LYS A 816 15.94 15.22 -9.17
N PRO A 817 15.39 14.72 -8.05
CA PRO A 817 14.19 15.33 -7.50
C PRO A 817 14.46 16.78 -7.08
N ASN A 818 13.42 17.51 -6.69
CA ASN A 818 13.56 18.91 -6.30
C ASN A 818 14.42 19.10 -5.02
N ASP A 819 14.86 20.34 -4.76
CA ASP A 819 15.75 20.66 -3.63
C ASP A 819 15.11 20.36 -2.25
N LYS A 820 13.81 20.63 -2.07
CA LYS A 820 13.05 20.30 -0.84
C LYS A 820 13.07 18.79 -0.56
N LEU A 821 12.86 17.96 -1.59
CA LEU A 821 12.87 16.50 -1.49
C LEU A 821 14.28 15.95 -1.19
N GLN A 822 15.31 16.46 -1.86
CA GLN A 822 16.70 16.10 -1.54
C GLN A 822 17.04 16.41 -0.08
N ARG A 823 16.65 17.59 0.43
CA ARG A 823 16.93 18.02 1.82
C ARG A 823 16.03 17.41 2.89
N PHE A 824 14.94 16.71 2.54
CA PHE A 824 14.03 16.17 3.56
C PHE A 824 14.78 15.33 4.60
N SER A 825 14.59 15.68 5.87
CA SER A 825 15.13 14.97 7.03
C SER A 825 14.00 14.25 7.79
N SER A 826 12.97 14.98 8.20
CA SER A 826 11.82 14.47 8.96
C SER A 826 10.62 15.42 8.88
N THR A 827 9.46 14.97 9.37
CA THR A 827 8.28 15.83 9.60
C THR A 827 7.98 15.86 11.10
N ASN A 828 7.58 17.02 11.63
CA ASN A 828 7.11 17.18 13.01
C ASN A 828 5.67 16.62 13.17
N GLN A 829 5.47 15.33 12.94
CA GLN A 829 4.13 14.74 12.88
C GLN A 829 3.34 14.84 14.20
N ASP A 830 4.03 14.93 15.34
CA ASP A 830 3.42 14.97 16.68
C ASP A 830 3.33 16.41 17.24
N SER A 831 3.56 17.42 16.39
CA SER A 831 3.33 18.84 16.71
C SER A 831 2.80 19.61 15.51
N ASP A 832 3.56 20.54 14.92
CA ASP A 832 3.09 21.49 13.92
C ASP A 832 2.97 20.94 12.49
N GLY A 833 3.36 19.68 12.26
CA GLY A 833 3.42 19.08 10.93
C GLY A 833 4.51 19.69 10.03
N ALA A 834 5.39 20.54 10.56
CA ALA A 834 6.42 21.21 9.76
C ALA A 834 7.44 20.21 9.21
N VAL A 835 7.85 20.45 7.97
CA VAL A 835 8.87 19.65 7.27
C VAL A 835 10.26 20.17 7.60
N ASN A 836 11.08 19.32 8.23
CA ASN A 836 12.47 19.63 8.54
C ASN A 836 13.37 19.33 7.35
N PHE A 837 14.04 20.37 6.85
CA PHE A 837 15.07 20.26 5.81
C PHE A 837 16.46 20.24 6.45
N GLY A 838 17.19 19.16 6.24
CA GLY A 838 18.60 19.03 6.58
C GLY A 838 19.51 19.33 5.40
N GLU A 839 20.72 18.77 5.42
CA GLU A 839 21.59 18.75 4.25
C GLU A 839 20.95 17.92 3.11
N PRO A 840 21.19 18.28 1.83
CA PRO A 840 20.76 17.47 0.71
C PRO A 840 21.30 16.04 0.83
N THR A 841 20.44 15.03 0.77
CA THR A 841 20.84 13.62 0.89
C THR A 841 21.90 13.31 -0.16
N SER A 842 23.12 13.08 0.34
CA SER A 842 24.32 12.82 -0.45
C SER A 842 24.28 11.38 -0.96
N ASP A 843 23.44 11.14 -1.95
CA ASP A 843 23.37 9.90 -2.72
C ASP A 843 23.97 10.13 -4.13
N SER A 844 24.11 9.07 -4.90
CA SER A 844 24.73 9.07 -6.22
C SER A 844 24.13 10.10 -7.18
N SER A 845 25.00 10.81 -7.90
CA SER A 845 24.56 11.74 -8.94
C SER A 845 24.12 10.97 -10.17
N HIS A 846 22.83 11.04 -10.48
CA HIS A 846 22.23 10.34 -11.61
C HIS A 846 22.36 11.14 -12.92
N TYR A 847 22.77 10.47 -13.99
CA TYR A 847 22.96 11.03 -15.31
C TYR A 847 22.32 10.14 -16.38
N ARG A 848 21.77 10.77 -17.42
CA ARG A 848 21.49 10.14 -18.71
C ARG A 848 22.47 10.69 -19.74
N ILE A 849 23.23 9.81 -20.38
CA ILE A 849 24.33 10.18 -21.28
C ILE A 849 24.10 9.55 -22.65
N ASN A 850 24.18 10.39 -23.67
CA ASN A 850 24.07 9.99 -25.06
C ASN A 850 25.46 10.15 -25.70
N PHE A 851 26.02 9.05 -26.18
CA PHE A 851 27.41 8.97 -26.62
C PHE A 851 27.55 8.10 -27.88
N MET A 852 28.69 8.21 -28.54
CA MET A 852 29.03 7.47 -29.75
C MET A 852 30.27 6.60 -29.49
N THR A 853 30.29 5.35 -29.97
CA THR A 853 31.48 4.50 -29.95
C THR A 853 32.06 4.25 -31.34
N SER A 854 33.30 3.76 -31.36
CA SER A 854 34.02 3.24 -32.53
C SER A 854 34.47 1.80 -32.24
N PRO A 855 34.48 0.87 -33.21
CA PRO A 855 34.00 1.00 -34.59
C PRO A 855 32.47 1.10 -34.71
N GLY A 856 32.00 1.46 -35.91
CA GLY A 856 30.57 1.41 -36.28
C GLY A 856 29.74 2.66 -35.96
N ASP A 857 30.33 3.74 -35.44
CA ASP A 857 29.67 5.01 -35.12
C ASP A 857 28.33 4.82 -34.36
N ALA A 858 28.37 3.91 -33.39
CA ALA A 858 27.20 3.45 -32.67
C ALA A 858 26.78 4.50 -31.64
N LEU A 859 25.60 5.10 -31.84
CA LEU A 859 24.99 6.00 -30.87
C LEU A 859 24.24 5.20 -29.82
N PHE A 860 24.54 5.48 -28.55
CA PHE A 860 23.89 4.87 -27.39
C PHE A 860 23.31 5.95 -26.48
N GLU A 861 22.24 5.61 -25.78
CA GLU A 861 21.72 6.31 -24.60
C GLU A 861 21.80 5.34 -23.40
N ALA A 862 22.40 5.80 -22.30
CA ALA A 862 22.54 5.04 -21.08
C ALA A 862 22.24 5.90 -19.85
N SER A 863 21.57 5.31 -18.86
CA SER A 863 21.42 5.90 -17.53
C SER A 863 22.47 5.31 -16.59
N LEU A 864 23.05 6.15 -15.74
CA LEU A 864 24.04 5.74 -14.74
C LEU A 864 23.95 6.61 -13.48
N ALA A 865 24.52 6.09 -12.40
CA ALA A 865 24.59 6.77 -11.12
C ALA A 865 26.05 6.80 -10.62
N VAL A 866 26.54 7.99 -10.26
CA VAL A 866 27.92 8.19 -9.76
C VAL A 866 27.88 8.43 -8.26
N ARG A 867 28.23 7.40 -7.48
CA ARG A 867 28.29 7.46 -6.00
C ARG A 867 29.36 8.43 -5.50
N ASN A 868 29.27 8.82 -4.23
CA ASN A 868 30.24 9.70 -3.55
C ASN A 868 31.67 9.12 -3.50
N ASP A 869 31.78 7.79 -3.48
CA ASP A 869 33.04 7.04 -3.62
C ASP A 869 33.55 7.00 -5.08
N HIS A 870 32.97 7.83 -5.96
CA HIS A 870 33.23 7.93 -7.40
C HIS A 870 32.95 6.64 -8.20
N LYS A 871 32.31 5.63 -7.57
CA LYS A 871 31.90 4.41 -8.25
C LYS A 871 30.71 4.67 -9.18
N VAL A 872 30.92 4.47 -10.47
CA VAL A 872 29.85 4.46 -11.47
C VAL A 872 29.07 3.15 -11.38
N ILE A 873 27.75 3.26 -11.27
CA ILE A 873 26.78 2.18 -11.49
C ILE A 873 26.14 2.43 -12.85
N VAL A 874 26.35 1.51 -13.81
CA VAL A 874 25.73 1.54 -15.13
C VAL A 874 24.39 0.79 -15.07
N ASN A 875 23.29 1.39 -15.53
CA ASN A 875 22.07 0.63 -15.77
C ASN A 875 22.29 -0.28 -17.00
N PRO A 876 22.09 -1.60 -16.89
CA PRO A 876 22.44 -2.56 -17.96
C PRO A 876 21.56 -2.42 -19.21
N SER A 877 20.40 -1.76 -19.10
CA SER A 877 19.41 -1.61 -20.17
C SER A 877 19.76 -0.46 -21.14
N ILE A 878 21.02 -0.43 -21.59
CA ILE A 878 21.57 0.53 -22.55
C ILE A 878 20.82 0.44 -23.89
N SER A 879 20.40 1.59 -24.41
CA SER A 879 19.69 1.71 -25.68
C SER A 879 20.64 2.09 -26.82
N ARG A 880 20.54 1.41 -27.97
CA ARG A 880 21.19 1.82 -29.22
C ARG A 880 20.22 2.73 -29.98
N THR A 881 20.61 3.99 -30.22
CA THR A 881 19.71 5.05 -30.72
C THR A 881 19.90 5.38 -32.21
N ASN A 882 20.85 4.73 -32.90
CA ASN A 882 20.91 4.71 -34.37
C ASN A 882 20.88 3.28 -34.94
N VAL A 883 20.41 3.16 -36.19
CA VAL A 883 20.26 1.88 -36.88
C VAL A 883 21.61 1.17 -37.02
N TYR A 884 21.69 -0.08 -36.57
CA TYR A 884 22.92 -0.90 -36.62
C TYR A 884 23.09 -1.68 -37.93
N GLY A 885 22.02 -1.90 -38.70
CA GLY A 885 22.07 -2.55 -40.01
C GLY A 885 22.80 -3.90 -39.99
N ASN A 886 23.80 -4.06 -40.86
CA ASN A 886 24.61 -5.28 -40.97
C ASN A 886 25.79 -5.37 -39.97
N GLN A 887 25.97 -4.38 -39.08
CA GLN A 887 27.08 -4.37 -38.10
C GLN A 887 27.18 -5.66 -37.25
N PRO A 888 26.08 -6.28 -36.76
CA PRO A 888 26.12 -7.54 -36.02
C PRO A 888 25.90 -8.79 -36.90
N SER A 889 26.15 -8.71 -38.21
CA SER A 889 25.89 -9.78 -39.20
C SER A 889 26.35 -11.18 -38.76
N CYS A 890 27.60 -11.29 -38.31
CA CYS A 890 28.25 -12.49 -37.79
C CYS A 890 27.52 -13.19 -36.62
N ILE A 891 26.69 -12.46 -35.86
CA ILE A 891 25.96 -12.98 -34.70
C ILE A 891 24.43 -13.00 -34.84
N LEU A 892 23.89 -12.45 -35.94
CA LEU A 892 22.45 -12.11 -36.10
C LEU A 892 21.47 -13.16 -35.56
N ARG A 893 21.62 -14.42 -35.96
CA ARG A 893 20.71 -15.53 -35.59
C ARG A 893 21.06 -16.24 -34.28
N LYS A 894 22.21 -15.93 -33.67
CA LYS A 894 22.76 -16.68 -32.52
C LYS A 894 22.79 -15.87 -31.22
N GLU A 895 22.94 -14.55 -31.30
CA GLU A 895 23.03 -13.67 -30.12
C GLU A 895 22.14 -12.42 -30.32
N PRO A 896 20.81 -12.58 -30.43
CA PRO A 896 19.90 -11.49 -30.82
C PRO A 896 19.99 -10.27 -29.88
N TYR A 897 20.12 -10.49 -28.57
CA TYR A 897 20.19 -9.43 -27.56
C TYR A 897 21.52 -8.64 -27.57
N ALA A 898 22.58 -9.18 -28.19
CA ALA A 898 23.87 -8.51 -28.32
C ALA A 898 24.03 -7.73 -29.64
N ARG A 899 23.07 -7.86 -30.59
CA ARG A 899 23.08 -7.14 -31.88
C ARG A 899 23.26 -5.62 -31.73
N LYS A 900 22.72 -5.04 -30.66
CA LYS A 900 22.84 -3.59 -30.37
C LYS A 900 24.28 -3.14 -30.08
N PHE A 901 25.13 -4.05 -29.60
CA PHE A 901 26.51 -3.79 -29.19
C PHE A 901 27.56 -4.24 -30.22
N CYS A 902 27.30 -5.33 -30.94
CA CYS A 902 28.29 -5.96 -31.80
C CYS A 902 28.55 -5.20 -33.12
N TYR A 903 29.82 -4.94 -33.40
CA TYR A 903 30.35 -4.67 -34.73
C TYR A 903 31.27 -5.85 -35.13
N CYS A 904 30.99 -6.55 -36.24
CA CYS A 904 31.73 -7.74 -36.61
C CYS A 904 33.15 -7.44 -37.11
N LYS A 905 34.17 -8.15 -36.58
CA LYS A 905 35.59 -7.95 -36.92
C LYS A 905 35.91 -8.15 -38.39
N ASP A 906 35.14 -8.99 -39.08
CA ASP A 906 35.33 -9.31 -40.49
C ASP A 906 34.77 -8.23 -41.44
N MET A 907 34.06 -7.21 -40.92
CA MET A 907 33.68 -6.05 -41.72
C MET A 907 34.89 -5.14 -41.92
N LYS A 908 35.25 -4.89 -43.19
CA LYS A 908 36.25 -3.89 -43.54
C LYS A 908 35.75 -2.48 -43.19
N HIS A 909 36.67 -1.66 -42.71
CA HIS A 909 36.49 -0.22 -42.49
C HIS A 909 36.24 0.55 -43.79
#